data_AF-A0A3Q1BEM3-F1
#
_entry.id   AF-A0A3Q1BEM3-F1
#
_cell.length_a   1.000
_cell.length_b   1.000
_cell.length_c   1.000
_cell.angle_alpha   90.00
_cell.angle_beta   90.00
_cell.angle_gamma   90.00
#
_symmetry.space_group_name_H-M   'P 1'
#
loop_
_entity.id
_entity.type
_entity.pdbx_description
1 polymer ?
#
loop_
_entity_poly.entity_id
_entity_poly.type
_entity_poly.pdbx_seq_one_letter_code
_entity_poly.pdbx_strand_id
1 'polypeptide(L)'
;MILSDSFHEEEENEAPVKAKRTKPDAGEEEEVVYHPVKLSRNDLYRPPTAEELNQLKEAESLFHCSLLKMQMGELLKEVALSERRKQQIDSFIQTVTKLLQTVPDSPEVEVSDLSWLSGTVKVPFLLLPKITKGKFHMAPPASIDLIGSYPLGTCTKPHVMVDLAVTIPADVLHPKDVVNQRYPRKRALYLAGLAQYLTSSSDIGTMRYSCLHGNRLRPVLLLTPPDKNSSSFTVRVHACPPPGFFKPSRFHPQRNNIRTEWYTGLQTSYSGKISSEPPTPHYNSSVLGDLLPRTHLQFLSAISSQCSAFADGVALLKVWLRQRELNQGTGCFNGFLASMLMAYLLTTHRISNTMTAYQLLRNSLNFLASTDLTVNGISLARDADSTPTLAEFHSAFQVVFVDPSGHLNMCADMTACTYMQLQHEASVSMQFWDNPTVDGFHSLLMTPKPMIRTSDHVFQLCELVKLQSSCKKLNLLSELMDHSGNYVHTALPFILSLLQRGLDQRIQLLTHSLSPDPEWSVESEAPKYKAQPPLSFGLLFRPELAASVLERGPPADSPKAAEFRQLWGLRSELRRFQDGAITEAVLWDGESMCQKRLVPKQIITHLLQLHADIPESCVRYVGAMVDDVIKSGSEVPSTGEEKSLAVVQSYDDLSRKLWRLEGLPLSITAVQGAHPALRYTQVFPPKPLKMDYSFFDKEKTCRSLVPKEGKPCPAYITPITVICHMEGSGKWPHDRLAIRHIRAAFHIQLGELLRKHHKYTCRPCPTHLDVWKDGLAFRIQVAYHREPQVLRESVNPEGLLVVRDNEEAQALEMATIHKPLLTSTLHGLQQQHPCFGAVCRLAKRWLGAQLFSDDITEDSADLLVASLFLQPAPFTPPGSPQVGFLRFLHLLSSFDWKNNPLVVNLNNQLTAADYTEIKNGFMASRESLPVMFIATPKDKKLSMWTRRAPNVQVKLHVLGREQSHSFPILEPFLSAHWSPGSH
;
A
#
# COMPACT_ATOMS: atom_id res chain seq x y z
N MET A 1 -55.25 -48.20 31.30
CA MET A 1 -56.14 -47.74 32.37
C MET A 1 -56.81 -46.47 31.84
N ILE A 2 -58.07 -46.57 31.41
CA ILE A 2 -59.27 -46.13 32.17
C ILE A 2 -59.47 -44.62 31.96
N LEU A 3 -60.23 -44.24 30.92
CA LEU A 3 -61.61 -43.68 30.95
C LEU A 3 -61.57 -42.12 31.00
N SER A 4 -62.49 -41.35 30.41
CA SER A 4 -63.60 -41.63 29.46
C SER A 4 -64.14 -40.32 28.85
N ASP A 5 -65.12 -40.47 27.94
CA ASP A 5 -66.19 -39.50 27.59
C ASP A 5 -65.94 -38.33 26.60
N SER A 6 -66.91 -37.94 25.76
CA SER A 6 -67.67 -38.70 24.72
C SER A 6 -68.62 -37.79 23.91
N PHE A 7 -68.94 -38.22 22.67
CA PHE A 7 -70.18 -37.98 21.87
C PHE A 7 -70.44 -36.70 21.02
N HIS A 8 -70.77 -36.98 19.73
CA HIS A 8 -71.87 -36.45 18.87
C HIS A 8 -71.96 -34.91 18.56
N GLU A 9 -72.61 -34.35 17.52
CA GLU A 9 -73.13 -34.71 16.15
C GLU A 9 -73.68 -33.39 15.51
N GLU A 10 -73.98 -33.20 14.22
CA GLU A 10 -73.66 -33.83 12.91
C GLU A 10 -73.88 -32.77 11.79
N GLU A 11 -73.87 -33.16 10.49
CA GLU A 11 -74.46 -32.45 9.32
C GLU A 11 -73.93 -31.04 8.93
N GLU A 12 -74.09 -30.52 7.71
CA GLU A 12 -74.10 -31.01 6.31
C GLU A 12 -74.35 -29.77 5.43
N ASN A 13 -73.71 -29.63 4.26
CA ASN A 13 -74.38 -29.18 3.02
C ASN A 13 -73.43 -29.16 1.81
N GLU A 14 -73.96 -29.58 0.67
CA GLU A 14 -73.22 -29.84 -0.57
C GLU A 14 -73.31 -28.73 -1.64
N ALA A 15 -72.19 -28.52 -2.35
CA ALA A 15 -72.13 -28.39 -3.83
C ALA A 15 -72.82 -27.16 -4.51
N PRO A 16 -72.72 -26.96 -5.86
CA PRO A 16 -71.98 -27.74 -6.86
C PRO A 16 -71.06 -26.96 -7.84
N VAL A 17 -70.26 -27.75 -8.56
CA VAL A 17 -69.37 -27.38 -9.67
C VAL A 17 -70.13 -26.95 -10.94
N LYS A 18 -69.57 -26.00 -11.70
CA LYS A 18 -69.78 -25.91 -13.18
C LYS A 18 -68.55 -25.33 -13.90
N ALA A 19 -68.08 -26.03 -14.93
CA ALA A 19 -66.95 -25.61 -15.78
C ALA A 19 -67.45 -25.15 -17.17
N LYS A 20 -66.76 -24.18 -17.81
CA LYS A 20 -66.85 -23.94 -19.27
C LYS A 20 -65.65 -23.18 -19.88
N ARG A 21 -64.92 -23.92 -20.72
CA ARG A 21 -63.96 -23.62 -21.81
C ARG A 21 -63.78 -22.19 -22.41
N THR A 22 -62.48 -21.89 -22.65
CA THR A 22 -61.80 -21.27 -23.84
C THR A 22 -61.90 -19.77 -24.23
N LYS A 23 -60.73 -19.08 -24.12
CA LYS A 23 -59.93 -18.27 -25.11
C LYS A 23 -60.59 -17.20 -26.03
N PRO A 24 -59.85 -16.20 -26.57
CA PRO A 24 -58.53 -15.63 -26.19
C PRO A 24 -58.40 -14.07 -26.29
N ASP A 25 -57.18 -13.57 -25.98
CA ASP A 25 -56.45 -12.47 -26.65
C ASP A 25 -56.49 -11.01 -26.12
N ALA A 26 -55.41 -10.29 -26.46
CA ALA A 26 -55.04 -8.89 -26.17
C ALA A 26 -54.76 -8.52 -24.70
N GLY A 27 -53.76 -7.66 -24.46
CA GLY A 27 -53.25 -7.33 -23.13
C GLY A 27 -53.17 -5.84 -22.84
N GLU A 28 -53.01 -5.52 -21.55
CA GLU A 28 -52.76 -4.18 -21.00
C GLU A 28 -51.67 -4.28 -19.91
N GLU A 29 -51.00 -3.16 -19.63
CA GLU A 29 -49.85 -3.08 -18.72
C GLU A 29 -50.33 -3.10 -17.25
N GLU A 30 -49.98 -4.13 -16.46
CA GLU A 30 -50.34 -4.18 -15.04
C GLU A 30 -49.46 -3.25 -14.19
N GLU A 31 -50.07 -2.17 -13.67
CA GLU A 31 -49.54 -1.46 -12.50
C GLU A 31 -49.45 -2.42 -11.30
N VAL A 32 -48.24 -2.60 -10.75
CA VAL A 32 -48.03 -3.42 -9.56
C VAL A 32 -48.53 -2.67 -8.31
N VAL A 33 -49.81 -2.82 -8.00
CA VAL A 33 -50.42 -2.30 -6.77
C VAL A 33 -50.01 -3.16 -5.58
N TYR A 34 -49.18 -2.61 -4.70
CA TYR A 34 -48.76 -3.28 -3.46
C TYR A 34 -49.92 -3.37 -2.45
N HIS A 35 -50.46 -4.58 -2.25
CA HIS A 35 -51.39 -4.85 -1.14
C HIS A 35 -50.61 -5.23 0.15
N PRO A 36 -50.93 -4.62 1.31
CA PRO A 36 -50.33 -5.01 2.58
C PRO A 36 -50.86 -6.36 3.05
N VAL A 37 -49.96 -7.35 3.15
CA VAL A 37 -50.29 -8.69 3.65
C VAL A 37 -50.61 -8.63 5.15
N LYS A 38 -51.78 -9.15 5.54
CA LYS A 38 -52.14 -9.31 6.96
C LYS A 38 -51.41 -10.52 7.56
N LEU A 39 -50.26 -10.26 8.17
CA LEU A 39 -49.49 -11.27 8.93
C LEU A 39 -50.21 -11.69 10.22
N SER A 40 -50.06 -12.94 10.64
CA SER A 40 -50.66 -13.44 11.88
C SER A 40 -49.87 -13.00 13.11
N ARG A 41 -50.48 -13.12 14.31
CA ARG A 41 -49.82 -12.72 15.57
C ARG A 41 -48.60 -13.58 15.92
N ASN A 42 -48.42 -14.74 15.29
CA ASN A 42 -47.24 -15.59 15.45
C ASN A 42 -46.12 -15.22 14.45
N ASP A 43 -46.45 -14.67 13.28
CA ASP A 43 -45.45 -14.25 12.29
C ASP A 43 -44.71 -12.99 12.73
N LEU A 44 -45.40 -12.09 13.46
CA LEU A 44 -44.85 -10.86 14.03
C LEU A 44 -43.69 -11.05 15.04
N TYR A 45 -43.48 -12.26 15.55
CA TYR A 45 -42.43 -12.60 16.53
C TYR A 45 -41.50 -13.71 16.05
N ARG A 46 -41.56 -14.08 14.76
CA ARG A 46 -40.65 -15.08 14.19
C ARG A 46 -39.25 -14.46 14.06
N PRO A 47 -38.17 -15.15 14.47
CA PRO A 47 -36.82 -14.69 14.16
C PRO A 47 -36.65 -14.64 12.63
N PRO A 48 -36.05 -13.57 12.08
CA PRO A 48 -35.99 -13.39 10.64
C PRO A 48 -35.21 -14.52 9.97
N THR A 49 -35.75 -15.02 8.87
CA THR A 49 -35.11 -16.06 8.06
C THR A 49 -33.81 -15.57 7.43
N ALA A 50 -32.97 -16.50 6.97
CA ALA A 50 -31.73 -16.14 6.27
C ALA A 50 -31.98 -15.33 4.99
N GLU A 51 -33.12 -15.55 4.33
CA GLU A 51 -33.54 -14.79 3.15
C GLU A 51 -34.01 -13.38 3.53
N GLU A 52 -34.82 -13.22 4.57
CA GLU A 52 -35.23 -11.89 5.08
C GLU A 52 -34.03 -11.08 5.63
N LEU A 53 -33.08 -11.73 6.30
CA LEU A 53 -31.83 -11.10 6.74
C LEU A 53 -30.93 -10.67 5.57
N ASN A 54 -30.89 -11.46 4.49
CA ASN A 54 -30.19 -11.08 3.28
C ASN A 54 -30.92 -9.94 2.56
N GLN A 55 -32.25 -10.00 2.43
CA GLN A 55 -33.06 -8.93 1.84
C GLN A 55 -32.98 -7.61 2.63
N LEU A 56 -32.92 -7.66 3.96
CA LEU A 56 -32.71 -6.46 4.80
C LEU A 56 -31.31 -5.86 4.58
N LYS A 57 -30.26 -6.68 4.56
CA LYS A 57 -28.89 -6.23 4.25
C LYS A 57 -28.73 -5.73 2.82
N GLU A 58 -29.41 -6.36 1.86
CA GLU A 58 -29.47 -5.88 0.49
C GLU A 58 -30.24 -4.55 0.44
N ALA A 59 -31.40 -4.43 1.07
CA ALA A 59 -32.20 -3.20 1.14
C ALA A 59 -31.43 -2.01 1.74
N GLU A 60 -30.76 -2.21 2.88
CA GLU A 60 -29.91 -1.20 3.54
C GLU A 60 -28.72 -0.78 2.66
N SER A 61 -28.27 -1.67 1.76
CA SER A 61 -27.15 -1.40 0.84
C SER A 61 -27.55 -1.13 -0.62
N LEU A 62 -28.84 -1.14 -0.98
CA LEU A 62 -29.32 -1.21 -2.37
C LEU A 62 -28.74 -0.11 -3.27
N PHE A 63 -28.64 1.12 -2.77
CA PHE A 63 -28.09 2.26 -3.53
C PHE A 63 -26.58 2.12 -3.79
N HIS A 64 -25.81 1.76 -2.76
CA HIS A 64 -24.37 1.51 -2.92
C HIS A 64 -24.11 0.26 -3.77
N CYS A 65 -24.84 -0.84 -3.53
CA CYS A 65 -24.69 -2.09 -4.28
C CYS A 65 -25.09 -1.95 -5.75
N SER A 66 -26.11 -1.15 -6.10
CA SER A 66 -26.48 -0.91 -7.51
C SER A 66 -25.46 -0.04 -8.25
N LEU A 67 -24.96 1.04 -7.63
CA LEU A 67 -23.89 1.86 -8.20
C LEU A 67 -22.59 1.05 -8.37
N LEU A 68 -22.17 0.31 -7.33
CA LEU A 68 -21.00 -0.57 -7.38
C LEU A 68 -21.14 -1.65 -8.47
N LYS A 69 -22.33 -2.25 -8.62
CA LYS A 69 -22.60 -3.23 -9.68
C LYS A 69 -22.48 -2.62 -11.08
N MET A 70 -22.91 -1.37 -11.27
CA MET A 70 -22.73 -0.64 -12.53
C MET A 70 -21.25 -0.37 -12.81
N GLN A 71 -20.52 0.21 -11.84
CA GLN A 71 -19.09 0.52 -11.95
C GLN A 71 -18.24 -0.75 -12.22
N MET A 72 -18.54 -1.86 -11.53
CA MET A 72 -17.87 -3.14 -11.78
C MET A 72 -18.22 -3.72 -13.16
N GLY A 73 -19.47 -3.59 -13.61
CA GLY A 73 -19.87 -4.00 -14.96
C GLY A 73 -19.19 -3.19 -16.08
N GLU A 74 -18.91 -1.91 -15.84
CA GLU A 74 -18.12 -1.06 -16.74
C GLU A 74 -16.64 -1.45 -16.74
N LEU A 75 -16.03 -1.58 -15.57
CA LEU A 75 -14.64 -2.04 -15.41
C LEU A 75 -14.42 -3.41 -16.07
N LEU A 76 -15.36 -4.35 -15.92
CA LEU A 76 -15.28 -5.67 -16.54
C LEU A 76 -15.25 -5.57 -18.07
N LYS A 77 -16.08 -4.71 -18.68
CA LYS A 77 -16.03 -4.42 -20.13
C LYS A 77 -14.71 -3.79 -20.54
N GLU A 78 -14.15 -2.91 -19.71
CA GLU A 78 -12.87 -2.25 -19.98
C GLU A 78 -11.68 -3.24 -19.91
N VAL A 79 -11.67 -4.19 -18.97
CA VAL A 79 -10.57 -5.15 -18.84
C VAL A 79 -10.71 -6.38 -19.76
N ALA A 80 -11.93 -6.77 -20.15
CA ALA A 80 -12.20 -7.94 -21.00
C ALA A 80 -11.67 -7.78 -22.43
N LEU A 81 -11.20 -8.88 -23.03
CA LEU A 81 -10.73 -8.91 -24.42
C LEU A 81 -11.88 -8.69 -25.41
N SER A 82 -11.70 -7.79 -26.38
CA SER A 82 -12.66 -7.58 -27.47
C SER A 82 -12.59 -8.73 -28.50
N GLU A 83 -13.72 -9.05 -29.14
CA GLU A 83 -13.81 -10.13 -30.13
C GLU A 83 -12.79 -10.00 -31.26
N ARG A 84 -12.57 -8.78 -31.78
CA ARG A 84 -11.53 -8.50 -32.78
C ARG A 84 -10.14 -8.92 -32.30
N ARG A 85 -9.81 -8.73 -31.02
CA ARG A 85 -8.51 -9.12 -30.46
C ARG A 85 -8.42 -10.64 -30.25
N LYS A 86 -9.52 -11.30 -29.85
CA LYS A 86 -9.59 -12.77 -29.79
C LYS A 86 -9.31 -13.39 -31.17
N GLN A 87 -9.98 -12.91 -32.22
CA GLN A 87 -9.76 -13.36 -33.61
C GLN A 87 -8.30 -13.19 -34.06
N GLN A 88 -7.65 -12.08 -33.71
CA GLN A 88 -6.21 -11.86 -33.98
C GLN A 88 -5.32 -12.87 -33.23
N ILE A 89 -5.63 -13.13 -31.96
CA ILE A 89 -4.94 -14.11 -31.12
C ILE A 89 -5.10 -15.51 -31.71
N ASP A 90 -6.32 -15.93 -32.02
CA ASP A 90 -6.63 -17.26 -32.56
C ASP A 90 -5.95 -17.50 -33.92
N SER A 91 -5.95 -16.50 -34.81
CA SER A 91 -5.25 -16.55 -36.10
C SER A 91 -3.73 -16.69 -35.93
N PHE A 92 -3.13 -15.97 -34.97
CA PHE A 92 -1.70 -16.09 -34.69
C PHE A 92 -1.35 -17.43 -34.04
N ILE A 93 -2.18 -17.93 -33.11
CA ILE A 93 -2.03 -19.27 -32.52
C ILE A 93 -2.06 -20.34 -33.60
N GLN A 94 -2.99 -20.27 -34.56
CA GLN A 94 -3.04 -21.23 -35.67
C GLN A 94 -1.77 -21.20 -36.52
N THR A 95 -1.21 -20.01 -36.77
CA THR A 95 0.05 -19.84 -37.51
C THR A 95 1.23 -20.45 -36.76
N VAL A 96 1.40 -20.09 -35.48
CA VAL A 96 2.43 -20.65 -34.59
C VAL A 96 2.29 -22.17 -34.47
N THR A 97 1.07 -22.69 -34.33
CA THR A 97 0.81 -24.14 -34.22
C THR A 97 1.24 -24.90 -35.48
N LYS A 98 0.91 -24.37 -36.68
CA LYS A 98 1.32 -24.97 -37.95
C LYS A 98 2.85 -25.00 -38.10
N LEU A 99 3.54 -23.89 -37.78
CA LEU A 99 5.00 -23.82 -37.85
C LEU A 99 5.66 -24.79 -36.86
N LEU A 100 5.15 -24.87 -35.62
CA LEU A 100 5.68 -25.79 -34.62
C LEU A 100 5.50 -27.26 -35.02
N GLN A 101 4.44 -27.61 -35.75
CA GLN A 101 4.19 -28.97 -36.26
C GLN A 101 5.15 -29.40 -37.38
N THR A 102 5.79 -28.46 -38.09
CA THR A 102 6.69 -28.75 -39.23
C THR A 102 8.18 -28.70 -38.87
N VAL A 103 8.51 -28.68 -37.58
CA VAL A 103 9.90 -28.74 -37.07
C VAL A 103 10.56 -30.07 -37.48
N PRO A 104 11.75 -30.06 -38.10
CA PRO A 104 12.43 -31.28 -38.54
C PRO A 104 13.10 -32.03 -37.38
N ASP A 105 13.30 -33.33 -37.58
CA ASP A 105 14.11 -34.16 -36.69
C ASP A 105 15.61 -33.84 -36.81
N SER A 106 16.35 -33.87 -35.69
CA SER A 106 17.80 -33.75 -35.67
C SER A 106 18.48 -35.11 -35.41
N PRO A 107 19.78 -35.27 -35.72
CA PRO A 107 20.54 -36.41 -35.21
C PRO A 107 20.58 -36.41 -33.67
N GLU A 108 20.78 -37.59 -33.10
CA GLU A 108 20.99 -37.80 -31.66
C GLU A 108 22.39 -37.34 -31.23
N VAL A 109 22.44 -36.46 -30.23
CA VAL A 109 23.66 -35.88 -29.65
C VAL A 109 23.69 -36.08 -28.12
N GLU A 110 24.83 -35.84 -27.49
CA GLU A 110 24.88 -35.71 -26.02
C GLU A 110 24.26 -34.37 -25.57
N VAL A 111 23.61 -34.33 -24.40
CA VAL A 111 22.97 -33.12 -23.82
C VAL A 111 23.97 -31.97 -23.56
N SER A 112 25.26 -32.28 -23.53
CA SER A 112 26.33 -31.27 -23.40
C SER A 112 26.88 -30.76 -24.75
N ASP A 113 26.44 -31.36 -25.87
CA ASP A 113 26.79 -30.95 -27.23
C ASP A 113 25.73 -29.99 -27.80
N LEU A 114 26.20 -28.84 -28.30
CA LEU A 114 25.38 -27.77 -28.88
C LEU A 114 25.66 -27.58 -30.37
N SER A 115 26.43 -28.47 -31.00
CA SER A 115 26.85 -28.39 -32.41
C SER A 115 25.70 -28.42 -33.43
N TRP A 116 24.55 -28.98 -33.04
CA TRP A 116 23.30 -29.01 -33.81
C TRP A 116 22.53 -27.68 -33.79
N LEU A 117 22.80 -26.80 -32.82
CA LEU A 117 22.14 -25.51 -32.68
C LEU A 117 22.90 -24.47 -33.51
N SER A 118 22.18 -23.68 -34.33
CA SER A 118 22.81 -22.60 -35.08
C SER A 118 23.35 -21.55 -34.11
N GLY A 119 24.58 -21.08 -34.35
CA GLY A 119 25.29 -20.20 -33.41
C GLY A 119 24.59 -18.89 -33.07
N THR A 120 23.58 -18.51 -33.86
CA THR A 120 22.68 -17.37 -33.65
C THR A 120 21.80 -17.53 -32.41
N VAL A 121 21.18 -18.69 -32.19
CA VAL A 121 20.28 -18.92 -31.04
C VAL A 121 21.06 -19.47 -29.85
N LYS A 122 20.72 -19.05 -28.63
CA LYS A 122 21.33 -19.52 -27.38
C LYS A 122 20.37 -20.36 -26.56
N VAL A 123 20.91 -21.27 -25.75
CA VAL A 123 20.11 -22.09 -24.85
C VAL A 123 19.64 -21.23 -23.66
N PRO A 124 18.33 -21.19 -23.33
CA PRO A 124 17.79 -20.35 -22.25
C PRO A 124 18.02 -20.95 -20.86
N PHE A 125 19.23 -21.44 -20.57
CA PHE A 125 19.54 -22.18 -19.34
C PHE A 125 21.00 -22.00 -18.91
N LEU A 126 21.23 -21.81 -17.60
CA LEU A 126 22.58 -21.78 -17.05
C LEU A 126 23.11 -23.21 -16.86
N LEU A 127 23.97 -23.67 -17.77
CA LEU A 127 24.57 -25.01 -17.75
C LEU A 127 25.62 -25.16 -16.63
N LEU A 128 25.16 -25.26 -15.38
CA LEU A 128 25.98 -25.46 -14.19
C LEU A 128 25.43 -26.63 -13.36
N PRO A 129 26.23 -27.67 -13.05
CA PRO A 129 27.54 -28.01 -13.64
C PRO A 129 27.47 -28.21 -15.16
N LYS A 130 28.56 -27.97 -15.90
CA LYS A 130 28.53 -28.07 -17.37
C LYS A 130 28.22 -29.48 -17.87
N ILE A 131 28.94 -30.48 -17.35
CA ILE A 131 28.86 -31.87 -17.81
C ILE A 131 27.62 -32.55 -17.20
N THR A 132 26.69 -32.99 -18.05
CA THR A 132 25.58 -33.85 -17.65
C THR A 132 25.41 -34.98 -18.66
N LYS A 133 25.36 -36.22 -18.15
CA LYS A 133 25.13 -37.44 -18.93
C LYS A 133 23.69 -37.49 -19.45
N GLY A 134 23.52 -37.79 -20.73
CA GLY A 134 22.22 -38.04 -21.34
C GLY A 134 22.23 -37.64 -22.82
N LYS A 135 21.36 -38.26 -23.61
CA LYS A 135 21.23 -37.97 -25.04
C LYS A 135 20.02 -37.08 -25.33
N PHE A 136 20.06 -36.35 -26.44
CA PHE A 136 19.03 -35.45 -26.92
C PHE A 136 18.99 -35.45 -28.45
N HIS A 137 17.79 -35.36 -29.02
CA HIS A 137 17.54 -34.96 -30.41
C HIS A 137 16.36 -33.98 -30.41
N MET A 138 16.28 -33.17 -31.46
CA MET A 138 15.09 -32.39 -31.79
C MET A 138 14.12 -33.27 -32.58
N ALA A 139 12.83 -33.09 -32.34
CA ALA A 139 11.72 -33.73 -33.05
C ALA A 139 10.50 -32.79 -33.00
N PRO A 140 9.51 -32.91 -33.90
CA PRO A 140 8.29 -32.12 -33.85
C PRO A 140 7.44 -32.44 -32.60
N PRO A 141 6.70 -31.46 -32.04
CA PRO A 141 5.83 -31.65 -30.88
C PRO A 141 4.80 -32.77 -31.01
N ALA A 142 4.66 -33.56 -29.96
CA ALA A 142 3.64 -34.62 -29.89
C ALA A 142 2.21 -34.07 -29.74
N SER A 143 2.05 -32.90 -29.11
CA SER A 143 0.81 -32.11 -29.09
C SER A 143 1.10 -30.64 -28.82
N ILE A 144 0.14 -29.77 -29.16
CA ILE A 144 0.17 -28.33 -28.86
C ILE A 144 -1.21 -27.96 -28.32
N ASP A 145 -1.28 -27.57 -27.05
CA ASP A 145 -2.53 -27.35 -26.31
C ASP A 145 -2.59 -25.93 -25.74
N LEU A 146 -3.74 -25.26 -25.83
CA LEU A 146 -3.97 -23.98 -25.16
C LEU A 146 -4.21 -24.19 -23.66
N ILE A 147 -3.52 -23.41 -22.82
CA ILE A 147 -3.64 -23.45 -21.36
C ILE A 147 -3.76 -22.04 -20.75
N GLY A 148 -3.90 -21.97 -19.42
CA GLY A 148 -3.87 -20.71 -18.68
C GLY A 148 -5.16 -19.89 -18.78
N SER A 149 -5.04 -18.56 -18.71
CA SER A 149 -6.19 -17.66 -18.55
C SER A 149 -7.05 -17.49 -19.81
N TYR A 150 -6.50 -17.74 -21.00
CA TYR A 150 -7.17 -17.50 -22.29
C TYR A 150 -8.35 -18.47 -22.54
N PRO A 151 -8.16 -19.82 -22.52
CA PRO A 151 -9.27 -20.76 -22.68
C PRO A 151 -10.31 -20.67 -21.55
N LEU A 152 -9.95 -20.14 -20.37
CA LEU A 152 -10.88 -19.88 -19.27
C LEU A 152 -11.66 -18.57 -19.43
N GLY A 153 -11.39 -17.75 -20.45
CA GLY A 153 -12.01 -16.43 -20.62
C GLY A 153 -11.60 -15.39 -19.57
N THR A 154 -10.55 -15.64 -18.77
CA THR A 154 -10.14 -14.78 -17.64
C THR A 154 -8.93 -13.89 -17.92
N CYS A 155 -8.53 -13.74 -19.20
CA CYS A 155 -7.50 -12.78 -19.60
C CYS A 155 -7.96 -11.33 -19.44
N THR A 156 -7.10 -10.47 -18.90
CA THR A 156 -7.42 -9.06 -18.62
C THR A 156 -6.39 -8.12 -19.25
N LYS A 157 -6.85 -7.00 -19.80
CA LYS A 157 -6.01 -5.88 -20.25
C LYS A 157 -5.33 -5.18 -19.06
N PRO A 158 -4.16 -4.52 -19.25
CA PRO A 158 -3.50 -4.27 -20.54
C PRO A 158 -2.52 -5.37 -20.99
N HIS A 159 -1.96 -6.17 -20.07
CA HIS A 159 -0.95 -7.18 -20.39
C HIS A 159 -1.62 -8.52 -20.78
N VAL A 160 -1.81 -8.73 -22.08
CA VAL A 160 -2.45 -9.95 -22.62
C VAL A 160 -1.40 -11.00 -22.94
N MET A 161 -1.25 -11.99 -22.07
CA MET A 161 -0.46 -13.20 -22.32
C MET A 161 -1.36 -14.41 -22.58
N VAL A 162 -0.96 -15.26 -23.52
CA VAL A 162 -1.63 -16.51 -23.87
C VAL A 162 -0.64 -17.67 -23.80
N ASP A 163 -0.97 -18.71 -23.06
CA ASP A 163 -0.06 -19.83 -22.78
C ASP A 163 -0.33 -21.03 -23.72
N LEU A 164 0.70 -21.48 -24.44
CA LEU A 164 0.70 -22.71 -25.25
C LEU A 164 1.56 -23.77 -24.59
N ALA A 165 0.98 -24.94 -24.28
CA ALA A 165 1.70 -26.11 -23.81
C ALA A 165 2.11 -26.98 -25.01
N VAL A 166 3.41 -27.08 -25.26
CA VAL A 166 4.01 -27.91 -26.30
C VAL A 166 4.53 -29.19 -25.66
N THR A 167 4.01 -30.33 -26.07
CA THR A 167 4.45 -31.64 -25.55
C THR A 167 5.72 -32.08 -26.24
N ILE A 168 6.81 -32.17 -25.46
CA ILE A 168 8.07 -32.80 -25.87
C ILE A 168 7.79 -34.29 -26.15
N PRO A 169 8.23 -34.84 -27.31
CA PRO A 169 8.10 -36.27 -27.61
C PRO A 169 8.73 -37.18 -26.55
N ALA A 170 8.16 -38.39 -26.39
CA ALA A 170 8.50 -39.30 -25.31
C ALA A 170 9.90 -39.94 -25.44
N ASP A 171 10.41 -40.03 -26.67
CA ASP A 171 11.72 -40.53 -27.08
C ASP A 171 12.85 -39.52 -26.83
N VAL A 172 12.57 -38.21 -26.90
CA VAL A 172 13.51 -37.14 -26.52
C VAL A 172 13.83 -37.17 -25.02
N LEU A 173 12.89 -37.67 -24.20
CA LEU A 173 13.02 -37.77 -22.74
C LEU A 173 13.36 -39.20 -22.28
N HIS A 174 13.93 -39.33 -21.08
CA HIS A 174 14.22 -40.63 -20.49
C HIS A 174 13.70 -40.72 -19.03
N PRO A 175 13.18 -41.86 -18.54
CA PRO A 175 12.59 -41.97 -17.19
C PRO A 175 13.53 -41.69 -16.00
N LYS A 176 14.84 -41.56 -16.24
CA LYS A 176 15.84 -41.12 -15.24
C LYS A 176 16.17 -39.61 -15.30
N ASP A 177 15.54 -38.85 -16.19
CA ASP A 177 15.82 -37.41 -16.36
C ASP A 177 15.21 -36.53 -15.25
N VAL A 178 14.48 -37.14 -14.32
CA VAL A 178 14.02 -36.51 -13.07
C VAL A 178 15.19 -36.06 -12.17
N VAL A 179 16.35 -36.72 -12.27
CA VAL A 179 17.52 -36.50 -11.40
C VAL A 179 18.51 -35.51 -12.02
N ASN A 180 19.14 -34.68 -11.20
CA ASN A 180 20.29 -33.83 -11.59
C ASN A 180 20.00 -32.89 -12.77
N GLN A 181 18.85 -32.20 -12.72
CA GLN A 181 18.42 -31.18 -13.70
C GLN A 181 18.43 -31.63 -15.19
N ARG A 182 18.39 -32.94 -15.48
CA ARG A 182 18.41 -33.43 -16.88
C ARG A 182 17.16 -33.00 -17.65
N TYR A 183 15.98 -33.16 -17.06
CA TYR A 183 14.73 -32.72 -17.68
C TYR A 183 14.71 -31.19 -17.96
N PRO A 184 14.99 -30.29 -17.00
CA PRO A 184 15.08 -28.84 -17.27
C PRO A 184 16.08 -28.47 -18.38
N ARG A 185 17.21 -29.17 -18.50
CA ARG A 185 18.18 -28.97 -19.59
C ARG A 185 17.63 -29.39 -20.95
N LYS A 186 17.08 -30.61 -21.07
CA LYS A 186 16.44 -31.09 -22.30
C LYS A 186 15.28 -30.19 -22.73
N ARG A 187 14.48 -29.74 -21.77
CA ARG A 187 13.38 -28.79 -21.96
C ARG A 187 13.88 -27.44 -22.51
N ALA A 188 15.02 -26.94 -22.03
CA ALA A 188 15.64 -25.72 -22.56
C ALA A 188 16.28 -25.91 -23.94
N LEU A 189 16.93 -27.05 -24.20
CA LEU A 189 17.44 -27.42 -25.53
C LEU A 189 16.29 -27.50 -26.55
N TYR A 190 15.17 -28.12 -26.18
CA TYR A 190 13.97 -28.20 -27.01
C TYR A 190 13.41 -26.81 -27.34
N LEU A 191 13.31 -25.90 -26.36
CA LEU A 191 12.91 -24.50 -26.60
C LEU A 191 13.91 -23.72 -27.50
N ALA A 192 15.20 -24.07 -27.46
CA ALA A 192 16.20 -23.50 -28.37
C ALA A 192 16.01 -24.00 -29.81
N GLY A 193 15.76 -25.30 -30.00
CA GLY A 193 15.44 -25.87 -31.31
C GLY A 193 14.16 -25.29 -31.92
N LEU A 194 13.10 -25.11 -31.12
CA LEU A 194 11.88 -24.43 -31.57
C LEU A 194 12.15 -22.98 -32.00
N ALA A 195 12.90 -22.21 -31.20
CA ALA A 195 13.24 -20.83 -31.53
C ALA A 195 14.07 -20.72 -32.82
N GLN A 196 15.06 -21.61 -33.00
CA GLN A 196 15.86 -21.69 -34.23
C GLN A 196 14.98 -21.94 -35.46
N TYR A 197 14.04 -22.88 -35.38
CA TYR A 197 13.13 -23.15 -36.50
C TYR A 197 12.25 -21.92 -36.81
N LEU A 198 11.63 -21.33 -35.78
CA LEU A 198 10.77 -20.15 -35.91
C LEU A 198 11.52 -18.90 -36.43
N THR A 199 12.84 -18.80 -36.20
CA THR A 199 13.69 -17.69 -36.72
C THR A 199 13.66 -17.62 -38.26
N SER A 200 13.34 -18.73 -38.93
CA SER A 200 13.29 -18.80 -40.40
C SER A 200 11.96 -18.32 -41.01
N SER A 201 10.95 -17.99 -40.19
CA SER A 201 9.63 -17.54 -40.66
C SER A 201 9.42 -16.03 -40.47
N SER A 202 8.96 -15.36 -41.53
CA SER A 202 8.52 -13.96 -41.48
C SER A 202 7.19 -13.73 -40.75
N ASP A 203 6.47 -14.80 -40.40
CA ASP A 203 5.17 -14.71 -39.72
C ASP A 203 5.31 -14.53 -38.20
N ILE A 204 6.53 -14.64 -37.68
CA ILE A 204 6.87 -14.42 -36.27
C ILE A 204 7.57 -13.07 -36.13
N GLY A 205 7.14 -12.27 -35.16
CA GLY A 205 7.78 -11.00 -34.81
C GLY A 205 8.97 -11.18 -33.88
N THR A 206 9.13 -10.28 -32.91
CA THR A 206 10.20 -10.37 -31.92
C THR A 206 10.04 -11.62 -31.06
N MET A 207 11.12 -12.41 -30.95
CA MET A 207 11.23 -13.56 -30.05
C MET A 207 12.12 -13.22 -28.85
N ARG A 208 11.68 -13.60 -27.65
CA ARG A 208 12.43 -13.40 -26.40
C ARG A 208 12.34 -14.67 -25.55
N TYR A 209 13.35 -14.92 -24.73
CA TYR A 209 13.23 -15.87 -23.63
C TYR A 209 12.81 -15.18 -22.34
N SER A 210 12.11 -15.92 -21.49
CA SER A 210 11.84 -15.54 -20.12
C SER A 210 11.89 -16.74 -19.17
N CYS A 211 11.69 -16.53 -17.88
CA CYS A 211 11.57 -17.57 -16.87
C CYS A 211 10.20 -17.49 -16.20
N LEU A 212 9.42 -18.57 -16.21
CA LEU A 212 8.08 -18.58 -15.63
C LEU A 212 8.13 -18.32 -14.12
N HIS A 213 7.54 -17.21 -13.67
CA HIS A 213 7.61 -16.73 -12.27
C HIS A 213 9.06 -16.53 -11.78
N GLY A 214 9.97 -16.16 -12.70
CA GLY A 214 11.41 -16.03 -12.47
C GLY A 214 12.15 -17.34 -12.20
N ASN A 215 11.46 -18.50 -12.19
CA ASN A 215 12.07 -19.79 -11.97
C ASN A 215 12.88 -20.22 -13.21
N ARG A 216 14.22 -20.20 -13.07
CA ARG A 216 15.16 -20.45 -14.16
C ARG A 216 15.23 -21.91 -14.62
N LEU A 217 14.62 -22.84 -13.88
CA LEU A 217 14.43 -24.22 -14.33
C LEU A 217 13.27 -24.34 -15.33
N ARG A 218 12.45 -23.30 -15.45
CA ARG A 218 11.26 -23.22 -16.31
C ARG A 218 11.37 -22.06 -17.31
N PRO A 219 12.38 -22.05 -18.21
CA PRO A 219 12.43 -21.06 -19.29
C PRO A 219 11.18 -21.15 -20.18
N VAL A 220 10.80 -20.06 -20.81
CA VAL A 220 9.67 -20.00 -21.76
C VAL A 220 10.07 -19.17 -22.97
N LEU A 221 9.53 -19.50 -24.13
CA LEU A 221 9.73 -18.75 -25.36
C LEU A 221 8.53 -17.80 -25.53
N LEU A 222 8.80 -16.49 -25.59
CA LEU A 222 7.84 -15.43 -25.82
C LEU A 222 7.84 -15.08 -27.31
N LEU A 223 6.67 -15.16 -27.94
CA LEU A 223 6.43 -14.86 -29.34
C LEU A 223 5.48 -13.67 -29.45
N THR A 224 5.82 -12.71 -30.32
CA THR A 224 4.96 -11.58 -30.68
C THR A 224 4.57 -11.66 -32.16
N PRO A 225 3.40 -11.14 -32.56
CA PRO A 225 3.05 -11.03 -33.96
C PRO A 225 3.89 -9.93 -34.66
N PRO A 226 4.10 -10.02 -35.99
CA PRO A 226 4.91 -9.05 -36.74
C PRO A 226 4.34 -7.61 -36.71
N ASP A 227 5.21 -6.65 -37.05
CA ASP A 227 5.25 -5.24 -36.59
C ASP A 227 3.99 -4.37 -36.64
N LYS A 228 2.89 -4.80 -37.25
CA LYS A 228 1.60 -4.08 -37.21
C LYS A 228 0.77 -4.35 -35.95
N ASN A 229 1.08 -5.42 -35.19
CA ASN A 229 0.36 -5.80 -33.97
C ASN A 229 1.29 -6.14 -32.77
N SER A 230 2.59 -5.89 -32.87
CA SER A 230 3.63 -6.40 -31.95
C SER A 230 3.44 -6.01 -30.47
N SER A 231 2.72 -4.92 -30.18
CA SER A 231 2.41 -4.45 -28.81
C SER A 231 1.06 -4.95 -28.25
N SER A 232 0.30 -5.77 -28.98
CA SER A 232 -1.10 -6.06 -28.65
C SER A 232 -1.35 -7.27 -27.73
N PHE A 233 -0.50 -8.30 -27.81
CA PHE A 233 -0.48 -9.49 -26.97
C PHE A 233 0.82 -10.29 -27.16
N THR A 234 1.11 -11.22 -26.26
CA THR A 234 2.28 -12.12 -26.32
C THR A 234 1.83 -13.57 -26.15
N VAL A 235 2.35 -14.48 -26.98
CA VAL A 235 2.15 -15.93 -26.84
C VAL A 235 3.36 -16.51 -26.12
N ARG A 236 3.13 -17.22 -25.02
CA ARG A 236 4.15 -17.85 -24.19
C ARG A 236 4.13 -19.36 -24.43
N VAL A 237 5.20 -19.90 -25.01
CA VAL A 237 5.36 -21.31 -25.31
C VAL A 237 6.07 -22.01 -24.14
N HIS A 238 5.42 -23.04 -23.59
CA HIS A 238 5.90 -23.89 -22.52
C HIS A 238 6.24 -25.27 -23.07
N ALA A 239 7.47 -25.74 -22.91
CA ALA A 239 7.81 -27.12 -23.23
C ALA A 239 7.50 -28.02 -22.02
N CYS A 240 6.53 -28.91 -22.16
CA CYS A 240 6.04 -29.82 -21.12
C CYS A 240 6.32 -31.28 -21.52
N PRO A 241 6.46 -32.23 -20.56
CA PRO A 241 6.62 -33.64 -20.90
C PRO A 241 5.27 -34.27 -21.29
N PRO A 242 5.27 -35.49 -21.84
CA PRO A 242 4.03 -36.23 -22.08
C PRO A 242 3.25 -36.46 -20.78
N PRO A 243 1.90 -36.43 -20.81
CA PRO A 243 1.07 -36.75 -19.65
C PRO A 243 1.44 -38.11 -19.05
N GLY A 244 1.64 -38.16 -17.73
CA GLY A 244 1.99 -39.40 -17.02
C GLY A 244 3.44 -39.91 -17.19
N PHE A 245 4.30 -39.24 -17.99
CA PHE A 245 5.68 -39.70 -18.25
C PHE A 245 6.53 -39.80 -16.97
N PHE A 246 6.39 -38.83 -16.06
CA PHE A 246 6.98 -38.90 -14.73
C PHE A 246 5.88 -39.09 -13.67
N LYS A 247 6.08 -40.05 -12.74
CA LYS A 247 5.17 -40.28 -11.62
C LYS A 247 5.30 -39.15 -10.59
N PRO A 248 4.23 -38.41 -10.23
CA PRO A 248 4.28 -37.30 -9.28
C PRO A 248 4.89 -37.66 -7.91
N SER A 249 4.70 -38.89 -7.43
CA SER A 249 5.25 -39.38 -6.15
C SER A 249 6.78 -39.43 -6.06
N ARG A 250 7.50 -39.20 -7.17
CA ARG A 250 8.96 -38.99 -7.16
C ARG A 250 9.37 -37.58 -6.72
N PHE A 251 8.43 -36.65 -6.68
CA PHE A 251 8.64 -35.23 -6.40
C PHE A 251 7.92 -34.77 -5.12
N HIS A 252 7.60 -35.69 -4.21
CA HIS A 252 7.11 -35.31 -2.88
C HIS A 252 8.15 -34.45 -2.13
N PRO A 253 7.75 -33.55 -1.21
CA PRO A 253 8.67 -32.58 -0.57
C PRO A 253 9.92 -33.22 0.04
N GLN A 254 9.79 -34.39 0.67
CA GLN A 254 10.86 -35.13 1.34
C GLN A 254 11.81 -35.90 0.39
N ARG A 255 11.64 -35.82 -0.93
CA ARG A 255 12.49 -36.53 -1.91
C ARG A 255 13.66 -35.67 -2.37
N ASN A 256 14.86 -36.23 -2.35
CA ASN A 256 16.00 -35.69 -3.10
C ASN A 256 15.91 -36.12 -4.58
N ASN A 257 16.07 -35.15 -5.48
CA ASN A 257 16.37 -35.40 -6.90
C ASN A 257 17.66 -34.67 -7.40
N ILE A 258 18.38 -33.93 -6.55
CA ILE A 258 19.67 -33.29 -6.86
C ILE A 258 20.77 -33.87 -5.96
N ARG A 259 21.64 -34.71 -6.52
CA ARG A 259 22.71 -35.39 -5.78
C ARG A 259 23.83 -34.42 -5.42
N THR A 260 24.30 -34.45 -4.17
CA THR A 260 25.36 -33.54 -3.65
C THR A 260 26.67 -33.71 -4.40
N GLU A 261 27.08 -34.95 -4.70
CA GLU A 261 28.29 -35.25 -5.49
C GLU A 261 28.22 -34.61 -6.89
N TRP A 262 27.07 -34.71 -7.56
CA TRP A 262 26.88 -34.12 -8.88
C TRP A 262 26.92 -32.60 -8.85
N TYR A 263 26.26 -31.97 -7.87
CA TYR A 263 26.18 -30.50 -7.79
C TYR A 263 27.53 -29.87 -7.40
N THR A 264 28.23 -30.47 -6.43
CA THR A 264 29.47 -29.90 -5.87
C THR A 264 30.76 -30.37 -6.57
N GLY A 265 30.72 -31.53 -7.24
CA GLY A 265 31.91 -32.18 -7.78
C GLY A 265 32.84 -32.80 -6.73
N LEU A 266 32.43 -32.80 -5.45
CA LEU A 266 33.18 -33.38 -4.33
C LEU A 266 32.58 -34.73 -3.94
N GLN A 267 33.42 -35.76 -3.84
CA GLN A 267 33.01 -37.02 -3.22
C GLN A 267 32.83 -36.81 -1.71
N THR A 268 31.67 -37.19 -1.19
CA THR A 268 31.36 -37.17 0.25
C THR A 268 32.12 -38.30 0.97
N SER A 269 33.37 -38.01 1.33
CA SER A 269 34.21 -38.89 2.15
C SER A 269 33.75 -38.93 3.61
N TYR A 270 32.61 -39.59 3.87
CA TYR A 270 32.10 -39.83 5.22
C TYR A 270 31.91 -41.33 5.48
N SER A 271 32.74 -41.84 6.38
CA SER A 271 32.73 -43.22 6.85
C SER A 271 31.50 -43.54 7.71
N GLY A 272 30.78 -44.60 7.37
CA GLY A 272 30.14 -45.47 8.37
C GLY A 272 28.76 -45.07 8.92
N LYS A 273 28.15 -43.95 8.51
CA LYS A 273 26.72 -43.67 8.81
C LYS A 273 25.99 -43.16 7.58
N ILE A 274 24.86 -43.78 7.27
CA ILE A 274 23.97 -43.40 6.17
C ILE A 274 23.25 -42.11 6.56
N SER A 275 23.84 -40.95 6.25
CA SER A 275 23.12 -39.69 6.22
C SER A 275 22.31 -39.63 4.93
N SER A 276 20.98 -39.62 5.02
CA SER A 276 20.10 -39.40 3.87
C SER A 276 20.43 -38.06 3.21
N GLU A 277 20.52 -38.04 1.87
CA GLU A 277 20.70 -36.79 1.13
C GLU A 277 19.56 -35.80 1.43
N PRO A 278 19.84 -34.48 1.46
CA PRO A 278 18.84 -33.48 1.80
C PRO A 278 17.70 -33.44 0.77
N PRO A 279 16.45 -33.20 1.20
CA PRO A 279 15.32 -33.09 0.28
C PRO A 279 15.48 -31.90 -0.68
N THR A 280 14.82 -31.96 -1.84
CA THR A 280 14.88 -30.90 -2.87
C THR A 280 13.48 -30.41 -3.26
N PRO A 281 12.72 -29.80 -2.33
CA PRO A 281 11.31 -29.46 -2.52
C PRO A 281 11.05 -28.41 -3.61
N HIS A 282 11.88 -27.36 -3.76
CA HIS A 282 11.68 -26.35 -4.81
C HIS A 282 11.98 -26.89 -6.21
N TYR A 283 13.05 -27.67 -6.38
CA TYR A 283 13.31 -28.39 -7.63
C TYR A 283 12.17 -29.34 -7.98
N ASN A 284 11.67 -30.09 -6.98
CA ASN A 284 10.56 -31.02 -7.15
C ASN A 284 9.28 -30.32 -7.60
N SER A 285 8.87 -29.24 -6.91
CA SER A 285 7.73 -28.39 -7.27
C SER A 285 7.88 -27.77 -8.67
N SER A 286 9.11 -27.38 -9.04
CA SER A 286 9.41 -26.86 -10.38
C SER A 286 9.11 -27.87 -11.49
N VAL A 287 9.43 -29.15 -11.29
CA VAL A 287 9.14 -30.20 -12.29
C VAL A 287 7.65 -30.58 -12.28
N LEU A 288 7.04 -30.73 -11.09
CA LEU A 288 5.60 -30.98 -10.94
C LEU A 288 4.75 -29.91 -11.64
N GLY A 289 5.16 -28.65 -11.56
CA GLY A 289 4.48 -27.52 -12.19
C GLY A 289 4.40 -27.60 -13.72
N ASP A 290 5.24 -28.39 -14.38
CA ASP A 290 5.16 -28.66 -15.83
C ASP A 290 4.29 -29.89 -16.18
N LEU A 291 4.04 -30.79 -15.21
CA LEU A 291 3.24 -32.01 -15.45
C LEU A 291 1.73 -31.73 -15.46
N LEU A 292 1.30 -30.83 -14.59
CA LEU A 292 -0.10 -30.63 -14.20
C LEU A 292 -0.91 -29.53 -14.95
N PRO A 293 -0.36 -28.60 -15.77
CA PRO A 293 -1.16 -27.49 -16.34
C PRO A 293 -2.43 -27.89 -17.10
N ARG A 294 -2.43 -29.03 -17.80
CA ARG A 294 -3.61 -29.55 -18.51
C ARG A 294 -4.70 -30.03 -17.55
N THR A 295 -4.33 -30.75 -16.49
CA THR A 295 -5.25 -31.19 -15.43
C THR A 295 -5.80 -30.00 -14.63
N HIS A 296 -4.96 -28.98 -14.36
CA HIS A 296 -5.39 -27.74 -13.73
C HIS A 296 -6.39 -26.94 -14.58
N LEU A 297 -6.18 -26.88 -15.90
CA LEU A 297 -7.15 -26.29 -16.82
C LEU A 297 -8.49 -27.05 -16.77
N GLN A 298 -8.46 -28.38 -16.91
CA GLN A 298 -9.68 -29.20 -16.87
C GLN A 298 -10.48 -29.00 -15.57
N PHE A 299 -9.79 -28.96 -14.43
CA PHE A 299 -10.40 -28.66 -13.13
C PHE A 299 -11.04 -27.25 -13.11
N LEU A 300 -10.30 -26.21 -13.50
CA LEU A 300 -10.82 -24.83 -13.51
C LEU A 300 -11.97 -24.64 -14.51
N SER A 301 -11.95 -25.29 -15.67
CA SER A 301 -13.05 -25.29 -16.63
C SER A 301 -14.31 -25.96 -16.05
N ALA A 302 -14.16 -27.09 -15.35
CA ALA A 302 -15.27 -27.79 -14.71
C ALA A 302 -15.89 -27.01 -13.54
N ILE A 303 -15.12 -26.16 -12.84
CA ILE A 303 -15.64 -25.24 -11.83
C ILE A 303 -16.28 -24.01 -12.49
N SER A 304 -15.66 -23.45 -13.54
CA SER A 304 -16.19 -22.29 -14.26
C SER A 304 -17.51 -22.57 -14.95
N SER A 305 -17.81 -23.82 -15.35
CA SER A 305 -19.12 -24.19 -15.90
C SER A 305 -20.22 -24.30 -14.83
N GLN A 306 -19.87 -24.40 -13.55
CA GLN A 306 -20.82 -24.47 -12.43
C GLN A 306 -21.21 -23.09 -11.87
N CYS A 307 -20.41 -22.05 -12.12
CA CYS A 307 -20.64 -20.69 -11.65
C CYS A 307 -20.38 -19.67 -12.77
N SER A 308 -21.45 -19.10 -13.33
CA SER A 308 -21.37 -18.14 -14.44
C SER A 308 -20.57 -16.88 -14.11
N ALA A 309 -20.61 -16.43 -12.85
CA ALA A 309 -19.87 -15.26 -12.37
C ALA A 309 -18.37 -15.53 -12.08
N PHE A 310 -17.89 -16.78 -12.24
CA PHE A 310 -16.51 -17.16 -11.90
C PHE A 310 -15.46 -16.35 -12.69
N ALA A 311 -15.63 -16.21 -14.01
CA ALA A 311 -14.67 -15.52 -14.84
C ALA A 311 -14.54 -14.03 -14.48
N ASP A 312 -15.67 -13.37 -14.23
CA ASP A 312 -15.74 -11.97 -13.81
C ASP A 312 -15.18 -11.77 -12.39
N GLY A 313 -15.50 -12.66 -11.45
CA GLY A 313 -14.96 -12.62 -10.09
C GLY A 313 -13.43 -12.77 -10.08
N VAL A 314 -12.90 -13.69 -10.89
CA VAL A 314 -11.46 -13.86 -11.11
C VAL A 314 -10.84 -12.61 -11.76
N ALA A 315 -11.52 -11.99 -12.74
CA ALA A 315 -11.03 -10.77 -13.39
C ALA A 315 -10.94 -9.60 -12.40
N LEU A 316 -11.96 -9.39 -11.56
CA LEU A 316 -11.94 -8.37 -10.49
C LEU A 316 -10.81 -8.62 -9.48
N LEU A 317 -10.59 -9.86 -9.06
CA LEU A 317 -9.48 -10.20 -8.16
C LEU A 317 -8.11 -9.96 -8.82
N LYS A 318 -7.94 -10.28 -10.11
CA LYS A 318 -6.73 -9.93 -10.89
C LYS A 318 -6.49 -8.41 -10.95
N VAL A 319 -7.55 -7.60 -11.10
CA VAL A 319 -7.44 -6.13 -11.06
C VAL A 319 -6.99 -5.66 -9.66
N TRP A 320 -7.64 -6.14 -8.59
CA TRP A 320 -7.29 -5.78 -7.22
C TRP A 320 -5.83 -6.13 -6.87
N LEU A 321 -5.35 -7.31 -7.27
CA LEU A 321 -3.95 -7.76 -7.10
C LEU A 321 -2.97 -6.86 -7.87
N ARG A 322 -3.32 -6.47 -9.10
CA ARG A 322 -2.50 -5.59 -9.94
C ARG A 322 -2.34 -4.20 -9.35
N GLN A 323 -3.40 -3.61 -8.80
CA GLN A 323 -3.31 -2.30 -8.16
C GLN A 323 -2.39 -2.29 -6.92
N ARG A 324 -2.00 -3.47 -6.39
CA ARG A 324 -1.10 -3.65 -5.24
C ARG A 324 0.27 -4.22 -5.62
N GLU A 325 0.55 -4.35 -6.92
CA GLU A 325 1.80 -4.92 -7.46
C GLU A 325 2.06 -6.37 -7.00
N LEU A 326 1.01 -7.11 -6.61
CA LEU A 326 1.10 -8.49 -6.09
C LEU A 326 0.89 -9.59 -7.14
N ASN A 327 0.60 -9.22 -8.40
CA ASN A 327 0.15 -10.15 -9.45
C ASN A 327 1.27 -10.70 -10.36
N GLN A 328 2.51 -10.22 -10.24
CA GLN A 328 3.64 -10.54 -11.13
C GLN A 328 4.96 -10.70 -10.35
N GLY A 329 5.92 -11.42 -10.95
CA GLY A 329 7.25 -11.68 -10.40
C GLY A 329 7.36 -12.97 -9.57
N THR A 330 8.56 -13.30 -9.11
CA THR A 330 8.78 -14.54 -8.34
C THR A 330 8.07 -14.51 -6.99
N GLY A 331 7.36 -15.59 -6.66
CA GLY A 331 6.61 -15.73 -5.42
C GLY A 331 5.33 -14.89 -5.34
N CYS A 332 4.89 -14.30 -6.45
CA CYS A 332 3.68 -13.46 -6.49
C CYS A 332 2.37 -14.25 -6.33
N PHE A 333 1.31 -13.57 -5.91
CA PHE A 333 -0.05 -14.13 -5.95
C PHE A 333 -0.66 -13.87 -7.34
N ASN A 334 -0.24 -14.69 -8.31
CA ASN A 334 -0.60 -14.51 -9.72
C ASN A 334 -2.10 -14.78 -10.01
N GLY A 335 -2.49 -14.49 -11.25
CA GLY A 335 -3.85 -14.73 -11.73
C GLY A 335 -4.31 -16.19 -11.77
N PHE A 336 -3.40 -17.17 -11.69
CA PHE A 336 -3.71 -18.60 -11.60
C PHE A 336 -4.05 -19.00 -10.16
N LEU A 337 -3.28 -18.52 -9.17
CA LEU A 337 -3.57 -18.67 -7.75
C LEU A 337 -4.90 -17.99 -7.39
N ALA A 338 -5.23 -16.85 -8.00
CA ALA A 338 -6.54 -16.22 -7.88
C ALA A 338 -7.70 -17.13 -8.35
N SER A 339 -7.56 -17.79 -9.51
CA SER A 339 -8.54 -18.76 -10.00
C SER A 339 -8.64 -20.00 -9.11
N MET A 340 -7.51 -20.55 -8.66
CA MET A 340 -7.48 -21.71 -7.79
C MET A 340 -8.07 -21.41 -6.39
N LEU A 341 -7.81 -20.22 -5.84
CA LEU A 341 -8.42 -19.77 -4.58
C LEU A 341 -9.94 -19.70 -4.71
N MET A 342 -10.45 -19.08 -5.78
CA MET A 342 -11.90 -18.99 -5.98
C MET A 342 -12.54 -20.37 -6.20
N ALA A 343 -11.83 -21.29 -6.88
CA ALA A 343 -12.27 -22.68 -7.00
C ALA A 343 -12.26 -23.43 -5.66
N TYR A 344 -11.27 -23.19 -4.80
CA TYR A 344 -11.24 -23.73 -3.43
C TYR A 344 -12.42 -23.23 -2.59
N LEU A 345 -12.73 -21.93 -2.66
CA LEU A 345 -13.86 -21.37 -1.91
C LEU A 345 -15.22 -21.89 -2.42
N LEU A 346 -15.39 -22.12 -3.73
CA LEU A 346 -16.58 -22.76 -4.30
C LEU A 346 -16.71 -24.23 -3.86
N THR A 347 -15.63 -25.01 -4.00
CA THR A 347 -15.63 -26.44 -3.68
C THR A 347 -15.75 -26.74 -2.18
N THR A 348 -15.37 -25.80 -1.31
CA THR A 348 -15.57 -25.88 0.15
C THR A 348 -16.87 -25.21 0.61
N HIS A 349 -17.75 -24.80 -0.31
CA HIS A 349 -19.02 -24.11 -0.04
C HIS A 349 -18.90 -22.84 0.82
N ARG A 350 -17.72 -22.20 0.84
CA ARG A 350 -17.50 -20.88 1.48
C ARG A 350 -18.05 -19.72 0.65
N ILE A 351 -18.30 -19.95 -0.64
CA ILE A 351 -19.05 -19.09 -1.56
C ILE A 351 -20.03 -19.93 -2.36
N SER A 352 -21.17 -19.34 -2.72
CA SER A 352 -22.20 -20.00 -3.54
C SER A 352 -21.98 -19.76 -5.03
N ASN A 353 -22.38 -20.71 -5.86
CA ASN A 353 -22.39 -20.53 -7.32
C ASN A 353 -23.42 -19.49 -7.81
N THR A 354 -24.40 -19.13 -6.97
CA THR A 354 -25.37 -18.06 -7.22
C THR A 354 -24.87 -16.65 -6.94
N MET A 355 -23.66 -16.50 -6.36
CA MET A 355 -23.11 -15.18 -6.01
C MET A 355 -22.70 -14.37 -7.24
N THR A 356 -22.90 -13.05 -7.16
CA THR A 356 -22.38 -12.08 -8.13
C THR A 356 -20.86 -11.95 -8.06
N ALA A 357 -20.22 -11.53 -9.15
CA ALA A 357 -18.77 -11.30 -9.22
C ALA A 357 -18.24 -10.39 -8.09
N TYR A 358 -19.04 -9.41 -7.65
CA TYR A 358 -18.73 -8.57 -6.48
C TYR A 358 -18.67 -9.37 -5.18
N GLN A 359 -19.69 -10.19 -4.90
CA GLN A 359 -19.74 -11.05 -3.71
C GLN A 359 -18.59 -12.07 -3.73
N LEU A 360 -18.25 -12.62 -4.90
CA LEU A 360 -17.08 -13.49 -5.08
C LEU A 360 -15.76 -12.78 -4.73
N LEU A 361 -15.56 -11.54 -5.19
CA LEU A 361 -14.41 -10.72 -4.79
C LEU A 361 -14.38 -10.47 -3.28
N ARG A 362 -15.46 -9.93 -2.71
CA ARG A 362 -15.52 -9.55 -1.28
C ARG A 362 -15.27 -10.75 -0.37
N ASN A 363 -15.87 -11.91 -0.67
CA ASN A 363 -15.64 -13.13 0.11
C ASN A 363 -14.22 -13.70 -0.07
N SER A 364 -13.61 -13.55 -1.25
CA SER A 364 -12.20 -13.92 -1.47
C SER A 364 -11.26 -13.04 -0.65
N LEU A 365 -11.51 -11.74 -0.58
CA LEU A 365 -10.74 -10.80 0.25
C LEU A 365 -10.96 -11.07 1.75
N ASN A 366 -12.19 -11.33 2.18
CA ASN A 366 -12.49 -11.71 3.57
C ASN A 366 -11.78 -13.01 3.97
N PHE A 367 -11.70 -14.01 3.09
CA PHE A 367 -10.93 -15.22 3.33
C PHE A 367 -9.43 -14.93 3.48
N LEU A 368 -8.85 -14.15 2.55
CA LEU A 368 -7.43 -13.76 2.60
C LEU A 368 -7.08 -12.92 3.83
N ALA A 369 -8.01 -12.10 4.33
CA ALA A 369 -7.83 -11.28 5.51
C ALA A 369 -7.90 -12.06 6.84
N SER A 370 -8.60 -13.20 6.86
CA SER A 370 -8.91 -13.97 8.09
C SER A 370 -8.20 -15.31 8.21
N THR A 371 -7.70 -15.86 7.10
CA THR A 371 -6.99 -17.15 7.06
C THR A 371 -5.49 -16.89 6.93
N ASP A 372 -4.67 -17.66 7.64
CA ASP A 372 -3.21 -17.60 7.53
C ASP A 372 -2.65 -18.89 6.91
N LEU A 373 -2.23 -18.84 5.65
CA LEU A 373 -1.65 -19.98 4.92
C LEU A 373 -0.19 -20.28 5.27
N THR A 374 0.46 -19.48 6.13
CA THR A 374 1.79 -19.78 6.68
C THR A 374 1.72 -20.75 7.87
N VAL A 375 0.55 -20.90 8.48
CA VAL A 375 0.28 -21.83 9.59
C VAL A 375 -0.79 -22.86 9.20
N ASN A 376 -1.91 -22.40 8.67
CA ASN A 376 -3.08 -23.21 8.32
C ASN A 376 -3.18 -23.36 6.80
N GLY A 377 -2.30 -24.22 6.27
CA GLY A 377 -2.25 -24.52 4.83
C GLY A 377 -3.56 -25.16 4.32
N ILE A 378 -3.88 -24.93 3.05
CA ILE A 378 -5.11 -25.45 2.42
C ILE A 378 -4.79 -26.42 1.27
N SER A 379 -5.77 -27.26 0.92
CA SER A 379 -5.67 -28.24 -0.17
C SER A 379 -6.94 -28.29 -1.00
N LEU A 380 -6.79 -28.49 -2.31
CA LEU A 380 -7.87 -28.80 -3.25
C LEU A 380 -8.06 -30.31 -3.49
N ALA A 381 -7.16 -31.15 -2.98
CA ALA A 381 -7.21 -32.60 -3.17
C ALA A 381 -8.31 -33.24 -2.31
N ARG A 382 -9.00 -34.24 -2.89
CA ARG A 382 -10.08 -34.99 -2.21
C ARG A 382 -9.62 -36.32 -1.62
N ASP A 383 -8.65 -36.98 -2.24
CA ASP A 383 -8.13 -38.29 -1.84
C ASP A 383 -6.71 -38.16 -1.25
N ALA A 384 -6.56 -38.54 0.03
CA ALA A 384 -5.34 -38.27 0.81
C ALA A 384 -4.34 -39.44 0.89
N ASP A 385 -4.78 -40.68 0.65
CA ASP A 385 -4.06 -41.90 1.07
C ASP A 385 -2.70 -42.14 0.36
N SER A 386 -2.39 -41.41 -0.71
CA SER A 386 -1.11 -41.50 -1.44
C SER A 386 -0.44 -40.15 -1.74
N THR A 387 -0.94 -39.07 -1.15
CA THR A 387 -0.47 -37.70 -1.33
C THR A 387 0.26 -37.21 -0.06
N PRO A 388 1.21 -36.26 -0.14
CA PRO A 388 1.87 -35.73 1.05
C PRO A 388 0.90 -34.96 1.94
N THR A 389 1.08 -35.06 3.24
CA THR A 389 0.27 -34.35 4.22
C THR A 389 0.58 -32.84 4.23
N LEU A 390 -0.36 -32.02 4.70
CA LEU A 390 -0.14 -30.58 4.88
C LEU A 390 1.07 -30.30 5.82
N ALA A 391 1.29 -31.14 6.82
CA ALA A 391 2.46 -31.03 7.72
C ALA A 391 3.79 -31.27 6.98
N GLU A 392 3.84 -32.23 6.05
CA GLU A 392 5.01 -32.45 5.21
C GLU A 392 5.26 -31.28 4.26
N PHE A 393 4.22 -30.63 3.73
CA PHE A 393 4.38 -29.39 2.96
C PHE A 393 4.89 -28.22 3.81
N HIS A 394 4.35 -28.02 5.02
CA HIS A 394 4.81 -26.97 5.95
C HIS A 394 6.23 -27.17 6.45
N SER A 395 6.71 -28.41 6.52
CA SER A 395 8.12 -28.69 6.83
C SER A 395 9.10 -28.26 5.72
N ALA A 396 8.61 -27.91 4.53
CA ALA A 396 9.40 -27.58 3.34
C ALA A 396 9.13 -26.19 2.76
N PHE A 397 7.97 -25.58 3.00
CA PHE A 397 7.56 -24.31 2.39
C PHE A 397 6.95 -23.34 3.41
N GLN A 398 7.16 -22.03 3.22
CA GLN A 398 6.63 -20.99 4.10
C GLN A 398 5.13 -20.70 3.93
N VAL A 399 4.54 -21.09 2.80
CA VAL A 399 3.12 -20.88 2.47
C VAL A 399 2.62 -22.13 1.77
N VAL A 400 1.50 -22.70 2.21
CA VAL A 400 0.98 -23.98 1.67
C VAL A 400 -0.42 -23.81 1.07
N PHE A 401 -0.48 -23.98 -0.26
CA PHE A 401 -1.72 -24.16 -1.01
C PHE A 401 -1.54 -25.33 -1.99
N VAL A 402 -2.05 -26.49 -1.62
CA VAL A 402 -1.92 -27.73 -2.39
C VAL A 402 -2.96 -27.80 -3.51
N ASP A 403 -2.51 -28.22 -4.69
CA ASP A 403 -3.31 -28.34 -5.91
C ASP A 403 -4.34 -29.50 -5.87
N PRO A 404 -5.26 -29.59 -6.86
CA PRO A 404 -6.23 -30.68 -6.93
C PRO A 404 -5.65 -32.09 -7.00
N SER A 405 -4.40 -32.26 -7.47
CA SER A 405 -3.72 -33.57 -7.49
C SER A 405 -3.15 -34.00 -6.13
N GLY A 406 -3.09 -33.09 -5.16
CA GLY A 406 -2.50 -33.34 -3.85
C GLY A 406 -0.97 -33.41 -3.84
N HIS A 407 -0.30 -33.20 -4.98
CA HIS A 407 1.15 -33.40 -5.09
C HIS A 407 1.96 -32.10 -5.17
N LEU A 408 1.37 -31.00 -5.66
CA LEU A 408 2.06 -29.73 -5.85
C LEU A 408 1.59 -28.67 -4.84
N ASN A 409 2.51 -28.07 -4.11
CA ASN A 409 2.27 -26.78 -3.47
C ASN A 409 2.38 -25.67 -4.53
N MET A 410 1.27 -25.02 -4.85
CA MET A 410 1.22 -23.94 -5.83
C MET A 410 1.88 -22.65 -5.33
N CYS A 411 2.05 -22.52 -4.01
CA CYS A 411 2.74 -21.41 -3.35
C CYS A 411 4.21 -21.71 -3.02
N ALA A 412 4.84 -22.71 -3.65
CA ALA A 412 6.20 -23.16 -3.32
C ALA A 412 7.25 -22.03 -3.23
N ASP A 413 7.23 -21.07 -4.15
CA ASP A 413 8.19 -19.95 -4.20
C ASP A 413 7.68 -18.68 -3.48
N MET A 414 6.53 -18.74 -2.79
CA MET A 414 5.94 -17.61 -2.07
C MET A 414 6.54 -17.49 -0.66
N THR A 415 7.06 -16.30 -0.32
CA THR A 415 7.57 -16.04 1.03
C THR A 415 6.40 -15.78 2.00
N ALA A 416 6.65 -16.03 3.29
CA ALA A 416 5.71 -15.63 4.34
C ALA A 416 5.41 -14.11 4.29
N CYS A 417 6.41 -13.27 4.00
CA CYS A 417 6.22 -11.82 3.90
C CYS A 417 5.29 -11.41 2.74
N THR A 418 5.40 -12.05 1.57
CA THR A 418 4.47 -11.80 0.44
C THR A 418 3.04 -12.18 0.82
N TYR A 419 2.84 -13.30 1.50
CA TYR A 419 1.51 -13.72 1.94
C TYR A 419 0.96 -12.81 3.04
N MET A 420 1.79 -12.39 4.00
CA MET A 420 1.40 -11.42 5.04
C MET A 420 1.06 -10.04 4.45
N GLN A 421 1.74 -9.62 3.38
CA GLN A 421 1.37 -8.42 2.63
C GLN A 421 -0.01 -8.58 1.96
N LEU A 422 -0.27 -9.73 1.33
CA LEU A 422 -1.58 -10.04 0.73
C LEU A 422 -2.71 -10.03 1.78
N GLN A 423 -2.50 -10.64 2.94
CA GLN A 423 -3.44 -10.67 4.06
C GLN A 423 -3.68 -9.25 4.63
N HIS A 424 -2.62 -8.47 4.85
CA HIS A 424 -2.72 -7.08 5.30
C HIS A 424 -3.52 -6.21 4.32
N GLU A 425 -3.20 -6.28 3.02
CA GLU A 425 -3.91 -5.55 1.97
C GLU A 425 -5.38 -5.98 1.86
N ALA A 426 -5.69 -7.25 2.05
CA ALA A 426 -7.07 -7.76 2.09
C ALA A 426 -7.83 -7.22 3.31
N SER A 427 -7.22 -7.24 4.50
CA SER A 427 -7.79 -6.69 5.74
C SER A 427 -8.08 -5.20 5.63
N VAL A 428 -7.11 -4.41 5.16
CA VAL A 428 -7.26 -2.98 4.89
C VAL A 428 -8.33 -2.71 3.81
N SER A 429 -8.41 -3.56 2.78
CA SER A 429 -9.45 -3.43 1.75
C SER A 429 -10.86 -3.64 2.31
N MET A 430 -11.06 -4.60 3.22
CA MET A 430 -12.36 -4.82 3.88
C MET A 430 -12.79 -3.60 4.70
N GLN A 431 -11.88 -2.98 5.45
CA GLN A 431 -12.15 -1.76 6.23
C GLN A 431 -12.63 -0.58 5.36
N PHE A 432 -12.12 -0.45 4.13
CA PHE A 432 -12.57 0.57 3.18
C PHE A 432 -13.87 0.19 2.47
N TRP A 433 -14.15 -1.10 2.27
CA TRP A 433 -15.42 -1.57 1.69
C TRP A 433 -16.62 -1.33 2.62
N ASP A 434 -16.40 -1.40 3.93
CA ASP A 434 -17.43 -1.21 4.95
C ASP A 434 -17.60 0.27 5.37
N ASN A 435 -16.80 1.20 4.82
CA ASN A 435 -16.83 2.62 5.17
C ASN A 435 -17.64 3.46 4.15
N PRO A 436 -18.81 4.01 4.51
CA PRO A 436 -19.66 4.77 3.59
C PRO A 436 -19.10 6.15 3.19
N THR A 437 -18.03 6.64 3.86
CA THR A 437 -17.41 7.94 3.53
C THR A 437 -16.27 7.83 2.52
N VAL A 438 -15.93 6.62 2.06
CA VAL A 438 -14.82 6.34 1.13
C VAL A 438 -15.37 5.81 -0.19
N ASP A 439 -14.84 6.29 -1.32
CA ASP A 439 -15.08 5.62 -2.61
C ASP A 439 -14.25 4.34 -2.66
N GLY A 440 -14.81 3.25 -2.12
CA GLY A 440 -14.17 1.94 -2.10
C GLY A 440 -13.86 1.41 -3.49
N PHE A 441 -14.70 1.69 -4.50
CA PHE A 441 -14.45 1.22 -5.87
C PHE A 441 -13.19 1.87 -6.46
N HIS A 442 -13.12 3.20 -6.43
CA HIS A 442 -11.96 3.94 -6.96
C HIS A 442 -10.69 3.63 -6.17
N SER A 443 -10.78 3.62 -4.84
CA SER A 443 -9.67 3.32 -3.94
C SER A 443 -9.10 1.92 -4.18
N LEU A 444 -9.94 0.92 -4.42
CA LEU A 444 -9.53 -0.48 -4.35
C LEU A 444 -9.27 -1.12 -5.71
N LEU A 445 -9.90 -0.63 -6.77
CA LEU A 445 -9.80 -1.18 -8.14
C LEU A 445 -9.18 -0.21 -9.16
N MET A 446 -9.16 1.11 -8.91
CA MET A 446 -8.65 2.12 -9.84
C MET A 446 -7.32 2.77 -9.41
N THR A 447 -6.97 2.74 -8.12
CA THR A 447 -5.80 3.45 -7.56
C THR A 447 -4.58 2.53 -7.39
N PRO A 448 -3.45 2.76 -8.10
CA PRO A 448 -2.22 2.00 -7.89
C PRO A 448 -1.52 2.33 -6.56
N LYS A 449 -0.97 1.30 -5.91
CA LYS A 449 -0.28 1.35 -4.61
C LYS A 449 1.19 0.93 -4.69
N PRO A 450 2.06 1.67 -5.40
CA PRO A 450 3.48 1.31 -5.50
C PRO A 450 4.17 1.33 -4.14
N MET A 451 5.18 0.48 -3.95
CA MET A 451 5.87 0.29 -2.66
C MET A 451 6.29 1.61 -2.00
N ILE A 452 6.79 2.60 -2.77
CA ILE A 452 7.27 3.89 -2.25
C ILE A 452 6.17 4.79 -1.68
N ARG A 453 4.90 4.60 -2.08
CA ARG A 453 3.73 5.29 -1.51
C ARG A 453 3.03 4.47 -0.43
N THR A 454 3.23 3.15 -0.42
CA THR A 454 2.60 2.23 0.54
C THR A 454 3.42 2.08 1.83
N SER A 455 4.74 1.98 1.72
CA SER A 455 5.66 1.81 2.86
C SER A 455 6.13 3.15 3.42
N ASP A 456 6.37 3.21 4.72
CA ASP A 456 6.87 4.42 5.39
C ASP A 456 8.32 4.69 5.00
N HIS A 457 9.20 3.71 5.21
CA HIS A 457 10.58 3.73 4.74
C HIS A 457 10.83 2.56 3.79
N VAL A 458 11.67 2.78 2.78
CA VAL A 458 12.13 1.75 1.84
C VAL A 458 13.66 1.71 1.86
N PHE A 459 14.24 0.52 1.75
CA PHE A 459 15.69 0.34 1.51
C PHE A 459 15.96 -0.76 0.47
N GLN A 460 17.09 -0.68 -0.22
CA GLN A 460 17.48 -1.59 -1.29
C GLN A 460 18.81 -2.29 -1.00
N LEU A 461 18.96 -3.52 -1.51
CA LEU A 461 20.20 -4.28 -1.58
C LEU A 461 20.68 -4.30 -3.04
N CYS A 462 21.77 -3.57 -3.33
CA CYS A 462 22.21 -3.35 -4.71
C CYS A 462 23.22 -4.38 -5.21
N GLU A 463 24.19 -4.77 -4.38
CA GLU A 463 25.25 -5.72 -4.77
C GLU A 463 24.84 -7.18 -4.49
N LEU A 464 23.82 -7.69 -5.20
CA LEU A 464 23.28 -9.04 -4.95
C LEU A 464 24.32 -10.17 -5.01
N VAL A 465 25.47 -9.98 -5.69
CA VAL A 465 26.61 -10.92 -5.67
C VAL A 465 27.06 -11.28 -4.25
N LYS A 466 26.99 -10.34 -3.30
CA LYS A 466 27.38 -10.55 -1.89
C LYS A 466 26.51 -11.61 -1.20
N LEU A 467 25.30 -11.88 -1.69
CA LEU A 467 24.47 -12.96 -1.17
C LEU A 467 25.13 -14.35 -1.34
N GLN A 468 26.13 -14.50 -2.23
CA GLN A 468 26.95 -15.71 -2.30
C GLN A 468 27.81 -15.94 -1.06
N SER A 469 28.37 -14.90 -0.43
CA SER A 469 29.06 -15.04 0.86
C SER A 469 28.06 -15.22 2.00
N SER A 470 26.88 -14.58 1.92
CA SER A 470 25.77 -14.82 2.86
C SER A 470 25.36 -16.29 2.91
N CYS A 471 25.15 -16.94 1.76
CA CYS A 471 24.83 -18.38 1.71
C CYS A 471 25.90 -19.26 2.37
N LYS A 472 27.19 -18.90 2.24
CA LYS A 472 28.29 -19.63 2.90
C LYS A 472 28.27 -19.42 4.42
N LYS A 473 28.14 -18.17 4.88
CA LYS A 473 28.10 -17.81 6.30
C LYS A 473 26.90 -18.41 7.04
N LEU A 474 25.76 -18.52 6.35
CA LEU A 474 24.53 -19.13 6.84
C LEU A 474 24.46 -20.66 6.62
N ASN A 475 25.51 -21.28 6.05
CA ASN A 475 25.60 -22.73 5.75
C ASN A 475 24.52 -23.30 4.82
N LEU A 476 23.97 -22.49 3.91
CA LEU A 476 22.80 -22.79 3.08
C LEU A 476 23.11 -23.63 1.81
N LEU A 477 23.98 -24.64 1.90
CA LEU A 477 24.39 -25.43 0.73
C LEU A 477 23.23 -26.28 0.19
N SER A 478 22.44 -26.89 1.07
CA SER A 478 21.25 -27.69 0.74
C SER A 478 20.20 -26.87 -0.04
N GLU A 479 19.89 -25.69 0.47
CA GLU A 479 18.90 -24.77 -0.07
C GLU A 479 19.40 -24.14 -1.37
N LEU A 480 20.71 -23.91 -1.51
CA LEU A 480 21.34 -23.46 -2.75
C LEU A 480 21.30 -24.55 -3.84
N MET A 481 21.48 -25.82 -3.46
CA MET A 481 21.32 -26.96 -4.38
C MET A 481 19.89 -27.06 -4.90
N ASP A 482 18.90 -26.96 -4.02
CA ASP A 482 17.47 -27.04 -4.36
C ASP A 482 17.05 -25.88 -5.28
N HIS A 483 17.42 -24.65 -4.91
CA HIS A 483 17.29 -23.45 -5.74
C HIS A 483 18.24 -23.42 -6.96
N SER A 484 18.97 -24.52 -7.22
CA SER A 484 19.78 -24.72 -8.42
C SER A 484 20.84 -23.63 -8.65
N GLY A 485 21.42 -23.10 -7.57
CA GLY A 485 22.42 -22.04 -7.59
C GLY A 485 21.88 -20.61 -7.47
N ASN A 486 20.56 -20.42 -7.32
CA ASN A 486 19.96 -19.11 -7.11
C ASN A 486 20.14 -18.62 -5.67
N TYR A 487 21.36 -18.15 -5.36
CA TYR A 487 21.73 -17.59 -4.06
C TYR A 487 20.84 -16.42 -3.60
N VAL A 488 20.12 -15.74 -4.51
CA VAL A 488 19.21 -14.64 -4.17
C VAL A 488 17.95 -15.18 -3.48
N HIS A 489 17.28 -16.18 -4.07
CA HIS A 489 16.14 -16.83 -3.40
C HIS A 489 16.58 -17.68 -2.20
N THR A 490 17.76 -18.29 -2.24
CA THR A 490 18.29 -19.03 -1.08
C THR A 490 18.49 -18.14 0.15
N ALA A 491 19.06 -16.93 -0.01
CA ALA A 491 19.34 -16.05 1.13
C ALA A 491 18.13 -15.22 1.59
N LEU A 492 17.16 -14.94 0.70
CA LEU A 492 16.06 -14.02 0.97
C LEU A 492 15.17 -14.41 2.18
N PRO A 493 14.69 -15.67 2.34
CA PRO A 493 13.88 -16.06 3.51
C PRO A 493 14.59 -15.83 4.84
N PHE A 494 15.90 -16.08 4.91
CA PHE A 494 16.72 -15.86 6.10
C PHE A 494 16.90 -14.37 6.41
N ILE A 495 17.10 -13.54 5.38
CA ILE A 495 17.15 -12.08 5.53
C ILE A 495 15.80 -11.54 6.03
N LEU A 496 14.68 -11.99 5.46
CA LEU A 496 13.35 -11.58 5.89
C LEU A 496 13.08 -11.96 7.35
N SER A 497 13.38 -13.21 7.73
CA SER A 497 13.22 -13.70 9.12
C SER A 497 14.11 -12.93 10.10
N LEU A 498 15.37 -12.68 9.74
CA LEU A 498 16.32 -11.89 10.54
C LEU A 498 15.82 -10.46 10.78
N LEU A 499 15.35 -9.78 9.73
CA LEU A 499 14.85 -8.42 9.81
C LEU A 499 13.53 -8.33 10.58
N GLN A 500 12.63 -9.29 10.39
CA GLN A 500 11.37 -9.36 11.13
C GLN A 500 11.62 -9.59 12.63
N ARG A 501 12.57 -10.48 12.99
CA ARG A 501 12.96 -10.73 14.38
C ARG A 501 13.76 -9.59 15.02
N GLY A 502 14.49 -8.81 14.21
CA GLY A 502 15.31 -7.70 14.67
C GLY A 502 14.58 -6.36 14.79
N LEU A 503 13.61 -6.08 13.92
CA LEU A 503 12.75 -4.90 14.01
C LEU A 503 11.53 -5.15 14.91
N ASP A 504 11.07 -6.39 15.01
CA ASP A 504 10.00 -6.86 15.91
C ASP A 504 8.80 -5.89 15.96
N GLN A 505 8.46 -5.36 17.13
CA GLN A 505 7.28 -4.52 17.34
C GLN A 505 7.37 -3.13 16.70
N ARG A 506 8.54 -2.71 16.20
CA ARG A 506 8.71 -1.42 15.49
C ARG A 506 7.96 -1.38 14.17
N ILE A 507 7.76 -2.55 13.55
CA ILE A 507 7.06 -2.68 12.27
C ILE A 507 5.67 -3.31 12.46
N GLN A 508 4.74 -2.87 11.64
CA GLN A 508 3.47 -3.56 11.41
C GLN A 508 3.61 -4.59 10.30
N LEU A 509 4.38 -4.28 9.24
CA LEU A 509 4.59 -5.15 8.09
C LEU A 509 5.99 -4.94 7.49
N LEU A 510 6.64 -6.04 7.13
CA LEU A 510 7.83 -6.09 6.27
C LEU A 510 7.41 -6.61 4.89
N THR A 511 7.59 -5.80 3.85
CA THR A 511 7.36 -6.20 2.46
C THR A 511 8.69 -6.30 1.72
N HIS A 512 8.70 -7.03 0.60
CA HIS A 512 9.82 -7.02 -0.33
C HIS A 512 9.32 -7.03 -1.77
N SER A 513 10.18 -6.66 -2.71
CA SER A 513 9.86 -6.75 -4.12
C SER A 513 9.75 -8.16 -4.62
N LEU A 514 8.75 -8.36 -5.46
CA LEU A 514 8.64 -9.49 -6.35
C LEU A 514 9.53 -9.19 -7.56
N SER A 515 10.61 -9.94 -7.73
CA SER A 515 11.53 -9.71 -8.86
C SER A 515 10.79 -10.00 -10.17
N PRO A 516 10.81 -9.11 -11.17
CA PRO A 516 10.13 -9.34 -12.44
C PRO A 516 10.72 -10.54 -13.17
N ASP A 517 9.88 -11.23 -13.95
CA ASP A 517 10.32 -12.30 -14.83
C ASP A 517 11.38 -11.72 -15.81
N PRO A 518 12.64 -12.21 -15.82
CA PRO A 518 13.66 -11.65 -16.70
C PRO A 518 13.30 -11.91 -18.16
N GLU A 519 13.54 -10.95 -19.05
CA GLU A 519 13.35 -11.12 -20.50
C GLU A 519 14.63 -10.77 -21.27
N TRP A 520 15.04 -11.64 -22.20
CA TRP A 520 16.24 -11.42 -23.02
C TRP A 520 16.05 -11.94 -24.46
N SER A 521 16.88 -11.47 -25.40
CA SER A 521 16.86 -11.94 -26.79
C SER A 521 17.18 -13.43 -26.87
N VAL A 522 16.57 -14.15 -27.81
CA VAL A 522 16.92 -15.56 -28.09
C VAL A 522 18.36 -15.74 -28.57
N GLU A 523 19.00 -14.65 -29.00
CA GLU A 523 20.41 -14.60 -29.44
C GLU A 523 21.40 -14.35 -28.28
N SER A 524 20.89 -14.07 -27.08
CA SER A 524 21.68 -13.73 -25.90
C SER A 524 21.77 -14.89 -24.92
N GLU A 525 22.94 -15.06 -24.31
CA GLU A 525 23.15 -15.99 -23.20
C GLU A 525 22.20 -15.69 -22.03
N ALA A 526 21.74 -16.74 -21.33
CA ALA A 526 20.84 -16.59 -20.20
C ALA A 526 21.43 -15.66 -19.11
N PRO A 527 20.68 -14.65 -18.62
CA PRO A 527 21.21 -13.64 -17.72
C PRO A 527 21.65 -14.28 -16.40
N LYS A 528 22.80 -13.87 -15.86
CA LYS A 528 23.33 -14.38 -14.57
C LYS A 528 22.52 -13.84 -13.39
N TYR A 529 22.53 -14.52 -12.24
CA TYR A 529 21.84 -14.06 -11.02
C TYR A 529 22.25 -12.63 -10.62
N LYS A 530 23.54 -12.29 -10.80
CA LYS A 530 24.10 -10.96 -10.53
C LYS A 530 23.57 -9.80 -11.39
N ALA A 531 22.81 -10.10 -12.46
CA ALA A 531 22.23 -9.11 -13.35
C ALA A 531 20.77 -8.77 -12.99
N GLN A 532 20.24 -9.31 -11.89
CA GLN A 532 18.93 -8.94 -11.37
C GLN A 532 18.94 -7.51 -10.81
N PRO A 533 17.79 -6.78 -10.88
CA PRO A 533 17.67 -5.47 -10.25
C PRO A 533 17.85 -5.56 -8.72
N PRO A 534 18.18 -4.45 -8.04
CA PRO A 534 18.23 -4.39 -6.59
C PRO A 534 16.95 -4.95 -5.95
N LEU A 535 17.11 -5.83 -4.96
CA LEU A 535 15.99 -6.21 -4.08
C LEU A 535 15.69 -5.03 -3.16
N SER A 536 14.43 -4.63 -3.03
CA SER A 536 14.09 -3.63 -2.01
C SER A 536 12.95 -4.07 -1.11
N PHE A 537 12.93 -3.45 0.06
CA PHE A 537 12.17 -3.87 1.22
C PHE A 537 11.42 -2.65 1.75
N GLY A 538 10.12 -2.81 1.93
CA GLY A 538 9.24 -1.80 2.49
C GLY A 538 8.99 -2.06 3.97
N LEU A 539 9.07 -1.00 4.77
CA LEU A 539 8.77 -1.01 6.19
C LEU A 539 7.50 -0.21 6.42
N LEU A 540 6.46 -0.82 6.96
CA LEU A 540 5.32 -0.12 7.55
C LEU A 540 5.53 -0.10 9.07
N PHE A 541 5.57 1.09 9.68
CA PHE A 541 5.95 1.26 11.07
C PHE A 541 4.78 1.27 12.04
N ARG A 542 5.08 1.01 13.32
CA ARG A 542 4.27 1.45 14.46
C ARG A 542 4.91 2.74 14.99
N PRO A 543 4.33 3.93 14.75
CA PRO A 543 5.02 5.21 15.00
C PRO A 543 5.55 5.39 16.43
N GLU A 544 4.83 4.86 17.43
CA GLU A 544 5.18 4.91 18.85
C GLU A 544 6.51 4.20 19.17
N LEU A 545 6.79 3.08 18.51
CA LEU A 545 7.93 2.22 18.80
C LEU A 545 9.09 2.42 17.82
N ALA A 546 8.82 2.76 16.57
CA ALA A 546 9.82 2.88 15.51
C ALA A 546 10.95 3.86 15.84
N ALA A 547 10.65 4.95 16.56
CA ALA A 547 11.60 5.99 16.97
C ALA A 547 12.28 5.73 18.34
N SER A 548 12.03 4.60 19.02
CA SER A 548 12.71 4.29 20.28
C SER A 548 14.20 4.07 20.06
N VAL A 549 15.06 4.70 20.86
CA VAL A 549 16.52 4.46 20.84
C VAL A 549 16.96 3.26 21.67
N LEU A 550 16.08 2.70 22.49
CA LEU A 550 16.41 1.65 23.45
C LEU A 550 15.59 0.40 23.16
N GLU A 551 16.27 -0.71 22.84
CA GLU A 551 15.67 -2.04 22.86
C GLU A 551 15.78 -2.59 24.28
N ARG A 552 14.65 -2.96 24.89
CA ARG A 552 14.61 -3.69 26.15
C ARG A 552 14.51 -5.18 25.87
N GLY A 553 15.55 -5.92 26.19
CA GLY A 553 15.60 -7.37 26.09
C GLY A 553 14.98 -8.08 27.31
N PRO A 554 15.09 -9.42 27.35
CA PRO A 554 14.61 -10.21 28.48
C PRO A 554 15.48 -10.02 29.75
N PRO A 555 14.97 -10.40 30.93
CA PRO A 555 15.76 -10.48 32.17
C PRO A 555 17.07 -11.26 32.00
N ALA A 556 18.13 -10.80 32.66
CA ALA A 556 19.50 -11.33 32.48
C ALA A 556 19.67 -12.81 32.86
N ASP A 557 18.79 -13.31 33.74
CA ASP A 557 18.69 -14.69 34.22
C ASP A 557 17.82 -15.59 33.30
N SER A 558 17.09 -15.00 32.34
CA SER A 558 16.25 -15.73 31.40
C SER A 558 17.09 -16.48 30.35
N PRO A 559 16.74 -17.73 29.96
CA PRO A 559 17.41 -18.41 28.84
C PRO A 559 17.32 -17.61 27.53
N LYS A 560 16.27 -16.80 27.35
CA LYS A 560 16.10 -15.90 26.20
C LYS A 560 17.18 -14.80 26.11
N ALA A 561 17.89 -14.49 27.20
CA ALA A 561 19.01 -13.54 27.17
C ALA A 561 20.20 -14.06 26.33
N ALA A 562 20.36 -15.38 26.19
CA ALA A 562 21.36 -15.95 25.28
C ALA A 562 20.99 -15.69 23.80
N GLU A 563 19.73 -15.89 23.43
CA GLU A 563 19.21 -15.61 22.08
C GLU A 563 19.31 -14.11 21.74
N PHE A 564 18.99 -13.24 22.69
CA PHE A 564 19.10 -11.79 22.53
C PHE A 564 20.56 -11.35 22.31
N ARG A 565 21.51 -11.84 23.13
CA ARG A 565 22.95 -11.61 22.93
C ARG A 565 23.46 -12.17 21.60
N GLN A 566 22.96 -13.33 21.16
CA GLN A 566 23.30 -13.88 19.85
C GLN A 566 22.79 -13.02 18.69
N LEU A 567 21.57 -12.48 18.80
CA LEU A 567 20.97 -11.61 17.78
C LEU A 567 21.74 -10.29 17.64
N TRP A 568 22.09 -9.64 18.74
CA TRP A 568 22.69 -8.30 18.72
C TRP A 568 24.22 -8.30 18.78
N GLY A 569 24.86 -9.39 19.21
CA GLY A 569 26.30 -9.51 19.35
C GLY A 569 26.86 -8.47 20.34
N LEU A 570 27.93 -7.79 19.93
CA LEU A 570 28.65 -6.80 20.76
C LEU A 570 27.82 -5.54 21.13
N ARG A 571 26.61 -5.36 20.57
CA ARG A 571 25.69 -4.26 20.91
C ARG A 571 24.81 -4.58 22.13
N SER A 572 24.76 -5.83 22.61
CA SER A 572 23.98 -6.21 23.80
C SER A 572 24.74 -5.87 25.09
N GLU A 573 24.09 -5.13 25.99
CA GLU A 573 24.63 -4.76 27.30
C GLU A 573 23.60 -5.01 28.42
N LEU A 574 24.08 -5.28 29.64
CA LEU A 574 23.22 -5.38 30.81
C LEU A 574 22.89 -3.99 31.35
N ARG A 575 21.60 -3.65 31.40
CA ARG A 575 21.11 -2.35 31.84
C ARG A 575 20.14 -2.47 33.00
N ARG A 576 20.36 -1.67 34.05
CA ARG A 576 19.40 -1.48 35.14
C ARG A 576 18.41 -0.37 34.76
N PHE A 577 17.13 -0.67 34.86
CA PHE A 577 16.04 0.26 34.57
C PHE A 577 15.53 0.95 35.85
N GLN A 578 14.68 1.98 35.69
CA GLN A 578 14.12 2.75 36.83
C GLN A 578 13.18 1.91 37.71
N ASP A 579 12.61 0.83 37.16
CA ASP A 579 11.83 -0.19 37.88
C ASP A 579 12.72 -1.16 38.69
N GLY A 580 14.04 -0.97 38.69
CA GLY A 580 15.02 -1.80 39.38
C GLY A 580 15.41 -3.08 38.62
N ALA A 581 14.70 -3.44 37.55
CA ALA A 581 14.99 -4.65 36.78
C ALA A 581 16.32 -4.53 36.03
N ILE A 582 17.03 -5.66 35.94
CA ILE A 582 18.26 -5.80 35.16
C ILE A 582 17.95 -6.71 33.98
N THR A 583 17.96 -6.15 32.78
CA THR A 583 17.69 -6.88 31.53
C THR A 583 18.86 -6.69 30.57
N GLU A 584 18.96 -7.57 29.57
CA GLU A 584 19.71 -7.23 28.36
C GLU A 584 19.06 -6.01 27.70
N ALA A 585 19.86 -5.20 27.00
CA ALA A 585 19.40 -4.03 26.25
C ALA A 585 20.33 -3.71 25.09
N VAL A 586 19.83 -2.94 24.11
CA VAL A 586 20.64 -2.32 23.05
C VAL A 586 20.30 -0.83 22.96
N LEU A 587 21.33 0.01 22.93
CA LEU A 587 21.20 1.45 22.72
C LEU A 587 21.63 1.84 21.30
N TRP A 588 20.75 2.57 20.61
CA TRP A 588 20.95 3.14 19.28
C TRP A 588 21.21 4.64 19.32
N ASP A 589 21.87 5.15 18.30
CA ASP A 589 22.26 6.56 18.22
C ASP A 589 21.06 7.41 17.79
N GLY A 590 20.66 8.40 18.60
CA GLY A 590 19.49 9.23 18.29
C GLY A 590 19.18 10.29 19.33
N GLU A 591 19.81 11.46 19.24
CA GLU A 591 19.51 12.61 20.09
C GLU A 591 18.23 13.31 19.60
N SER A 592 18.19 13.66 18.32
CA SER A 592 17.06 14.34 17.67
C SER A 592 16.04 13.36 17.06
N MET A 593 14.80 13.81 16.86
CA MET A 593 13.75 13.07 16.15
C MET A 593 14.14 12.66 14.73
N CYS A 594 14.97 13.47 14.06
CA CYS A 594 15.51 13.14 12.74
C CYS A 594 16.45 11.92 12.79
N GLN A 595 17.34 11.85 13.79
CA GLN A 595 18.20 10.69 13.98
C GLN A 595 17.40 9.47 14.48
N LYS A 596 16.43 9.69 15.38
CA LYS A 596 15.55 8.62 15.90
C LYS A 596 14.74 7.93 14.80
N ARG A 597 14.26 8.66 13.79
CA ARG A 597 13.65 8.07 12.58
C ARG A 597 14.59 7.13 11.81
N LEU A 598 15.91 7.29 11.94
CA LEU A 598 16.91 6.45 11.29
C LEU A 598 17.39 5.27 12.15
N VAL A 599 16.86 5.05 13.37
CA VAL A 599 17.17 3.86 14.17
C VAL A 599 16.87 2.54 13.41
N PRO A 600 15.76 2.40 12.66
CA PRO A 600 15.56 1.23 11.79
C PRO A 600 16.67 1.01 10.76
N LYS A 601 17.29 2.07 10.21
CA LYS A 601 18.46 1.94 9.32
C LYS A 601 19.65 1.32 10.07
N GLN A 602 19.91 1.78 11.30
CA GLN A 602 21.01 1.26 12.14
C GLN A 602 20.79 -0.22 12.47
N ILE A 603 19.56 -0.60 12.85
CA ILE A 603 19.18 -2.00 13.10
C ILE A 603 19.42 -2.86 11.86
N ILE A 604 18.90 -2.45 10.69
CA ILE A 604 19.03 -3.20 9.43
C ILE A 604 20.50 -3.38 9.05
N THR A 605 21.28 -2.30 9.02
CA THR A 605 22.70 -2.35 8.63
C THR A 605 23.54 -3.20 9.58
N HIS A 606 23.32 -3.09 10.90
CA HIS A 606 23.98 -3.93 11.91
C HIS A 606 23.67 -5.42 11.72
N LEU A 607 22.39 -5.79 11.61
CA LEU A 607 21.98 -7.19 11.50
C LEU A 607 22.46 -7.84 10.20
N LEU A 608 22.36 -7.12 9.08
CA LEU A 608 22.81 -7.62 7.78
C LEU A 608 24.34 -7.83 7.73
N GLN A 609 25.13 -6.93 8.34
CA GLN A 609 26.57 -7.13 8.47
C GLN A 609 26.90 -8.29 9.41
N LEU A 610 26.29 -8.32 10.60
CA LEU A 610 26.58 -9.31 11.65
C LEU A 610 26.25 -10.74 11.21
N HIS A 611 25.06 -10.98 10.67
CA HIS A 611 24.56 -12.32 10.36
C HIS A 611 24.73 -12.71 8.88
N ALA A 612 24.56 -11.78 7.94
CA ALA A 612 24.58 -12.09 6.51
C ALA A 612 25.88 -11.68 5.77
N ASP A 613 26.82 -10.97 6.42
CA ASP A 613 28.05 -10.45 5.77
C ASP A 613 27.78 -9.46 4.62
N ILE A 614 26.70 -8.69 4.75
CA ILE A 614 26.31 -7.65 3.80
C ILE A 614 26.70 -6.29 4.41
N PRO A 615 27.71 -5.59 3.86
CA PRO A 615 28.15 -4.31 4.39
C PRO A 615 27.16 -3.17 4.08
N GLU A 616 27.24 -2.09 4.86
CA GLU A 616 26.37 -0.91 4.67
C GLU A 616 26.48 -0.32 3.26
N SER A 617 27.62 -0.42 2.58
CA SER A 617 27.80 0.02 1.19
C SER A 617 26.85 -0.66 0.20
N CYS A 618 26.36 -1.87 0.51
CA CYS A 618 25.39 -2.59 -0.30
C CYS A 618 23.93 -2.19 0.00
N VAL A 619 23.68 -1.42 1.07
CA VAL A 619 22.37 -1.05 1.60
C VAL A 619 22.03 0.42 1.28
N ARG A 620 21.20 0.65 0.27
CA ARG A 620 20.70 2.00 -0.04
C ARG A 620 19.43 2.29 0.74
N TYR A 621 19.49 3.20 1.71
CA TYR A 621 18.34 3.61 2.51
C TYR A 621 17.64 4.83 1.92
N VAL A 622 16.38 4.68 1.49
CA VAL A 622 15.62 5.73 0.77
C VAL A 622 14.66 6.49 1.71
N GLY A 623 14.25 5.91 2.84
CA GLY A 623 13.11 6.36 3.65
C GLY A 623 13.13 7.76 4.28
N ALA A 624 14.24 8.50 4.24
CA ALA A 624 14.35 9.84 4.86
C ALA A 624 15.17 10.85 4.03
N MET A 625 15.27 10.65 2.71
CA MET A 625 16.07 11.52 1.83
C MET A 625 15.52 12.96 1.76
N VAL A 626 14.21 13.13 1.94
CA VAL A 626 13.58 14.47 1.89
C VAL A 626 13.74 15.28 3.17
N ASP A 627 14.13 14.69 4.30
CA ASP A 627 14.26 15.40 5.59
C ASP A 627 15.26 16.57 5.51
N ASP A 628 16.27 16.47 4.63
CA ASP A 628 17.32 17.48 4.44
C ASP A 628 16.78 18.88 4.10
N VAL A 629 15.65 18.98 3.38
CA VAL A 629 15.11 20.30 2.96
C VAL A 629 14.46 21.10 4.10
N ILE A 630 14.22 20.45 5.25
CA ILE A 630 13.68 21.07 6.48
C ILE A 630 14.65 20.97 7.68
N LYS A 631 15.84 20.38 7.52
CA LYS A 631 16.88 20.37 8.56
C LYS A 631 17.32 21.80 8.89
N SER A 632 17.52 22.05 10.18
CA SER A 632 18.20 23.27 10.68
C SER A 632 19.69 23.00 10.84
N GLY A 633 20.55 23.92 10.41
CA GLY A 633 21.99 23.91 10.70
C GLY A 633 22.31 24.24 12.16
N SER A 634 22.06 23.29 13.06
CA SER A 634 22.58 23.25 14.43
C SER A 634 23.63 22.13 14.53
N GLU A 635 24.50 22.16 15.55
CA GLU A 635 25.53 21.13 15.79
C GLU A 635 24.94 19.72 15.77
N VAL A 636 23.79 19.53 16.42
CA VAL A 636 22.93 18.36 16.25
C VAL A 636 21.94 18.60 15.11
N PRO A 637 21.91 17.77 14.05
CA PRO A 637 20.92 17.86 13.00
C PRO A 637 19.51 17.62 13.55
N SER A 638 18.63 18.63 13.44
CA SER A 638 17.24 18.56 13.87
C SER A 638 16.34 19.07 12.75
N THR A 639 15.35 18.26 12.40
CA THR A 639 14.29 18.66 11.46
C THR A 639 13.33 19.67 12.07
N GLY A 640 13.39 20.01 13.36
CA GLY A 640 12.66 21.14 13.97
C GLY A 640 11.63 20.78 15.05
N GLU A 641 11.27 19.51 15.19
CA GLU A 641 10.22 19.03 16.10
C GLU A 641 10.50 19.38 17.57
N GLU A 642 11.76 19.32 18.02
CA GLU A 642 12.16 19.71 19.38
C GLU A 642 11.96 21.21 19.62
N LYS A 643 12.13 22.02 18.56
CA LYS A 643 11.97 23.48 18.59
C LYS A 643 10.49 23.84 18.67
N SER A 644 9.64 23.14 17.91
CA SER A 644 8.18 23.22 18.02
C SER A 644 7.69 22.84 19.42
N LEU A 645 8.22 21.75 20.00
CA LEU A 645 7.88 21.32 21.36
C LEU A 645 8.24 22.39 22.40
N ALA A 646 9.44 22.98 22.33
CA ALA A 646 9.85 24.07 23.22
C ALA A 646 8.94 25.31 23.10
N VAL A 647 8.49 25.65 21.88
CA VAL A 647 7.53 26.73 21.63
C VAL A 647 6.16 26.43 22.26
N VAL A 648 5.64 25.20 22.12
CA VAL A 648 4.40 24.75 22.75
C VAL A 648 4.50 24.80 24.28
N GLN A 649 5.55 24.25 24.87
CA GLN A 649 5.77 24.27 26.33
C GLN A 649 5.85 25.70 26.89
N SER A 650 6.52 26.61 26.16
CA SER A 650 6.61 28.02 26.54
C SER A 650 5.24 28.74 26.44
N TYR A 651 4.43 28.39 25.42
CA TYR A 651 3.05 28.85 25.28
C TYR A 651 2.13 28.33 26.40
N ASP A 652 2.18 27.05 26.75
CA ASP A 652 1.31 26.46 27.78
C ASP A 652 1.55 27.10 29.16
N ASP A 653 2.82 27.37 29.48
CA ASP A 653 3.19 28.13 30.68
C ASP A 653 2.70 29.59 30.64
N LEU A 654 2.80 30.27 29.49
CA LEU A 654 2.23 31.62 29.33
C LEU A 654 0.71 31.62 29.47
N SER A 655 0.03 30.64 28.86
CA SER A 655 -1.42 30.47 28.90
C SER A 655 -1.92 30.26 30.33
N ARG A 656 -1.31 29.35 31.10
CA ARG A 656 -1.63 29.14 32.52
C ARG A 656 -1.39 30.39 33.39
N LYS A 657 -0.40 31.21 33.06
CA LYS A 657 -0.12 32.48 33.76
C LYS A 657 -1.16 33.55 33.43
N LEU A 658 -1.51 33.72 32.15
CA LEU A 658 -2.59 34.61 31.70
C LEU A 658 -3.93 34.28 32.38
N TRP A 659 -4.31 33.00 32.40
CA TRP A 659 -5.51 32.50 33.08
C TRP A 659 -5.56 32.78 34.59
N ARG A 660 -4.42 33.02 35.24
CA ARG A 660 -4.30 33.31 36.67
C ARG A 660 -4.00 34.80 36.95
N LEU A 661 -4.14 35.69 35.96
CA LEU A 661 -3.97 37.12 36.18
C LEU A 661 -5.20 37.72 36.88
N GLU A 662 -5.02 38.10 38.13
CA GLU A 662 -5.96 38.91 38.90
C GLU A 662 -5.74 40.41 38.62
N GLY A 663 -6.78 41.22 38.84
CA GLY A 663 -6.73 42.68 38.69
C GLY A 663 -7.02 43.23 37.29
N LEU A 664 -7.57 42.40 36.38
CA LEU A 664 -8.19 42.88 35.13
C LEU A 664 -9.65 43.30 35.38
N PRO A 665 -10.22 44.26 34.61
CA PRO A 665 -11.61 44.72 34.79
C PRO A 665 -12.65 43.73 34.25
N LEU A 666 -12.20 42.79 33.42
CA LEU A 666 -12.94 41.64 32.92
C LEU A 666 -12.04 40.41 33.04
N SER A 667 -12.58 39.27 33.46
CA SER A 667 -11.81 38.02 33.49
C SER A 667 -11.47 37.49 32.09
N ILE A 668 -10.41 36.68 31.97
CA ILE A 668 -10.04 36.00 30.72
C ILE A 668 -10.80 34.67 30.65
N THR A 669 -11.58 34.46 29.59
CA THR A 669 -12.40 33.25 29.39
C THR A 669 -11.75 32.22 28.48
N ALA A 670 -10.82 32.63 27.62
CA ALA A 670 -10.02 31.72 26.82
C ALA A 670 -8.67 32.35 26.42
N VAL A 671 -7.64 31.51 26.39
CA VAL A 671 -6.34 31.81 25.77
C VAL A 671 -6.09 30.75 24.72
N GLN A 672 -6.02 31.16 23.45
CA GLN A 672 -5.95 30.26 22.31
C GLN A 672 -4.78 30.60 21.38
N GLY A 673 -4.04 29.59 20.96
CA GLY A 673 -2.94 29.75 20.01
C GLY A 673 -3.47 29.87 18.57
N ALA A 674 -2.97 30.83 17.79
CA ALA A 674 -3.36 31.03 16.38
C ALA A 674 -2.20 30.87 15.39
N HIS A 675 -1.02 30.46 15.86
CA HIS A 675 0.22 30.42 15.09
C HIS A 675 0.58 28.97 14.65
N PRO A 676 1.05 28.73 13.41
CA PRO A 676 1.42 27.39 12.92
C PRO A 676 2.45 26.66 13.78
N ALA A 677 3.34 27.39 14.45
CA ALA A 677 4.32 26.81 15.38
C ALA A 677 3.68 26.05 16.57
N LEU A 678 2.49 26.45 17.02
CA LEU A 678 1.78 25.81 18.13
C LEU A 678 1.11 24.49 17.74
N ARG A 679 0.97 24.24 16.42
CA ARG A 679 0.49 22.98 15.82
C ARG A 679 1.60 22.24 15.07
N TYR A 680 2.86 22.53 15.35
CA TYR A 680 4.05 21.89 14.76
C TYR A 680 4.24 22.07 13.24
N THR A 681 3.44 22.91 12.56
CA THR A 681 3.46 23.02 11.08
C THR A 681 4.25 24.22 10.52
N GLN A 682 4.90 25.03 11.37
CA GLN A 682 5.76 26.14 10.89
C GLN A 682 7.01 25.59 10.18
N VAL A 683 7.26 25.96 8.92
CA VAL A 683 8.39 25.43 8.11
C VAL A 683 9.72 25.45 8.88
N PHE A 684 10.06 26.60 9.48
CA PHE A 684 11.16 26.71 10.45
C PHE A 684 10.60 27.26 11.76
N PRO A 685 10.46 26.41 12.80
CA PRO A 685 9.90 26.85 14.09
C PRO A 685 10.75 27.96 14.73
N PRO A 686 10.13 28.94 15.41
CA PRO A 686 10.84 30.00 16.10
C PRO A 686 11.89 29.45 17.07
N LYS A 687 13.14 29.90 16.94
CA LYS A 687 14.21 29.53 17.85
C LYS A 687 14.23 30.50 19.04
N PRO A 688 14.36 30.02 20.28
CA PRO A 688 14.73 30.87 21.42
C PRO A 688 16.02 31.63 21.13
N LEU A 689 15.93 32.96 21.06
CA LEU A 689 17.07 33.85 20.82
C LEU A 689 17.44 34.60 22.10
N LYS A 690 18.74 34.69 22.39
CA LYS A 690 19.28 35.64 23.37
C LYS A 690 19.93 36.77 22.59
N MET A 691 19.37 37.97 22.69
CA MET A 691 19.89 39.11 21.94
C MET A 691 21.14 39.66 22.64
N ASP A 692 22.28 39.62 21.96
CA ASP A 692 23.51 40.23 22.46
C ASP A 692 23.45 41.75 22.22
N TYR A 693 23.06 42.49 23.25
CA TYR A 693 23.00 43.95 23.22
C TYR A 693 24.35 44.62 22.95
N SER A 694 25.49 43.92 23.09
CA SER A 694 26.80 44.49 22.76
C SER A 694 26.99 44.74 21.27
N PHE A 695 26.24 44.03 20.40
CA PHE A 695 26.30 44.15 18.94
C PHE A 695 25.56 45.38 18.40
N PHE A 696 24.82 46.10 19.25
CA PHE A 696 23.96 47.19 18.83
C PHE A 696 24.30 48.49 19.55
N ASP A 697 24.17 49.61 18.83
CA ASP A 697 24.09 50.94 19.43
C ASP A 697 22.63 51.36 19.58
N LYS A 698 22.37 52.17 20.60
CA LYS A 698 21.03 52.75 20.86
C LYS A 698 20.90 54.07 20.12
N GLU A 699 19.99 54.11 19.16
CA GLU A 699 19.64 55.34 18.47
C GLU A 699 18.91 56.30 19.43
N LYS A 700 19.46 57.50 19.63
CA LYS A 700 19.02 58.43 20.69
C LYS A 700 17.60 58.96 20.50
N THR A 701 17.13 59.06 19.26
CA THR A 701 15.80 59.59 18.88
C THR A 701 14.71 58.53 19.02
N CYS A 702 14.90 57.36 18.42
CA CYS A 702 13.86 56.34 18.28
C CYS A 702 13.92 55.22 19.32
N ARG A 703 14.97 55.15 20.14
CA ARG A 703 15.31 54.01 21.03
C ARG A 703 15.48 52.67 20.28
N SER A 704 15.67 52.73 18.97
CA SER A 704 16.00 51.60 18.11
C SER A 704 17.39 51.05 18.43
N LEU A 705 17.60 49.77 18.13
CA LEU A 705 18.90 49.11 18.20
C LEU A 705 19.45 48.94 16.80
N VAL A 706 20.52 49.66 16.49
CA VAL A 706 21.18 49.67 15.18
C VAL A 706 22.42 48.77 15.27
N PRO A 707 22.65 47.83 14.34
CA PRO A 707 23.86 47.01 14.35
C PRO A 707 25.11 47.88 14.28
N LYS A 708 26.11 47.55 15.10
CA LYS A 708 27.44 48.14 14.99
C LYS A 708 28.11 47.72 13.69
N GLU A 709 29.01 48.56 13.20
CA GLU A 709 29.83 48.25 12.04
C GLU A 709 30.59 46.92 12.24
N GLY A 710 30.54 46.05 11.25
CA GLY A 710 31.12 44.68 11.33
C GLY A 710 30.36 43.69 12.22
N LYS A 711 29.19 44.03 12.77
CA LYS A 711 28.31 43.08 13.51
C LYS A 711 27.12 42.62 12.65
N PRO A 712 26.64 41.37 12.86
CA PRO A 712 25.51 40.85 12.09
C PRO A 712 24.21 41.60 12.40
N CYS A 713 23.35 41.74 11.40
CA CYS A 713 21.98 42.23 11.55
C CYS A 713 21.19 41.38 12.56
N PRO A 714 20.16 41.94 13.23
CA PRO A 714 19.34 41.15 14.14
C PRO A 714 18.60 40.06 13.36
N ALA A 715 18.60 38.83 13.88
CA ALA A 715 17.80 37.76 13.31
C ALA A 715 16.31 38.13 13.34
N TYR A 716 15.57 37.82 12.28
CA TYR A 716 14.12 37.98 12.27
C TYR A 716 13.46 37.08 13.33
N ILE A 717 12.58 37.67 14.14
CA ILE A 717 11.89 36.99 15.23
C ILE A 717 10.41 36.88 14.85
N THR A 718 9.98 35.70 14.45
CA THR A 718 8.57 35.42 14.14
C THR A 718 7.72 35.52 15.42
N PRO A 719 6.75 36.46 15.50
CA PRO A 719 5.91 36.61 16.69
C PRO A 719 4.81 35.54 16.72
N ILE A 720 4.73 34.80 17.83
CA ILE A 720 3.76 33.72 18.03
C ILE A 720 2.41 34.31 18.45
N THR A 721 1.44 34.35 17.54
CA THR A 721 0.11 34.90 17.78
C THR A 721 -0.72 34.08 18.78
N VAL A 722 -1.24 34.77 19.79
CA VAL A 722 -2.12 34.25 20.85
C VAL A 722 -3.36 35.14 20.94
N ILE A 723 -4.54 34.54 21.00
CA ILE A 723 -5.83 35.24 21.15
C ILE A 723 -6.30 35.10 22.59
N CYS A 724 -6.64 36.22 23.23
CA CYS A 724 -7.26 36.25 24.57
C CYS A 724 -8.69 36.75 24.45
N HIS A 725 -9.66 35.91 24.83
CA HIS A 725 -11.06 36.30 24.94
C HIS A 725 -11.34 36.77 26.36
N MET A 726 -12.00 37.93 26.48
CA MET A 726 -12.49 38.45 27.76
C MET A 726 -13.90 37.92 28.04
N GLU A 727 -14.35 38.02 29.29
CA GLU A 727 -15.73 37.67 29.64
C GLU A 727 -16.78 38.57 28.96
N GLY A 728 -18.00 38.04 28.85
CA GLY A 728 -19.12 38.77 28.26
C GLY A 728 -19.52 39.95 29.14
N SER A 729 -19.58 41.15 28.56
CA SER A 729 -20.02 42.37 29.25
C SER A 729 -20.95 43.18 28.37
N GLY A 730 -22.00 43.76 28.96
CA GLY A 730 -22.86 44.73 28.30
C GLY A 730 -22.25 46.13 28.19
N LYS A 731 -21.07 46.36 28.79
CA LYS A 731 -20.38 47.66 28.81
C LYS A 731 -19.48 47.91 27.59
N TRP A 732 -19.40 46.97 26.65
CA TRP A 732 -18.67 47.20 25.39
C TRP A 732 -19.45 48.20 24.51
N PRO A 733 -18.77 49.21 23.93
CA PRO A 733 -19.39 50.21 23.08
C PRO A 733 -19.78 49.60 21.73
N HIS A 734 -20.74 50.23 21.06
CA HIS A 734 -21.17 49.83 19.71
C HIS A 734 -20.40 50.58 18.61
N ASP A 735 -19.60 51.59 18.97
CA ASP A 735 -18.70 52.26 18.02
C ASP A 735 -17.41 51.46 17.77
N ARG A 736 -17.00 51.38 16.51
CA ARG A 736 -15.85 50.62 16.02
C ARG A 736 -14.52 51.15 16.55
N LEU A 737 -14.37 52.47 16.65
CA LEU A 737 -13.13 53.07 17.17
C LEU A 737 -13.04 52.89 18.69
N ALA A 738 -14.15 53.08 19.40
CA ALA A 738 -14.24 52.86 20.85
C ALA A 738 -13.90 51.40 21.23
N ILE A 739 -14.36 50.39 20.47
CA ILE A 739 -13.95 48.99 20.69
C ILE A 739 -12.42 48.85 20.56
N ARG A 740 -11.82 49.39 19.49
CA ARG A 740 -10.36 49.34 19.28
C ARG A 740 -9.58 50.02 20.41
N HIS A 741 -10.04 51.17 20.91
CA HIS A 741 -9.43 51.85 22.05
C HIS A 741 -9.52 51.06 23.36
N ILE A 742 -10.65 50.39 23.63
CA ILE A 742 -10.79 49.53 24.81
C ILE A 742 -9.90 48.29 24.70
N ARG A 743 -9.79 47.67 23.52
CA ARG A 743 -8.83 46.57 23.28
C ARG A 743 -7.41 47.02 23.59
N ALA A 744 -6.98 48.19 23.10
CA ALA A 744 -5.69 48.79 23.42
C ALA A 744 -5.49 49.05 24.92
N ALA A 745 -6.53 49.48 25.65
CA ALA A 745 -6.48 49.63 27.11
C ALA A 745 -6.25 48.28 27.83
N PHE A 746 -6.94 47.21 27.41
CA PHE A 746 -6.66 45.85 27.90
C PHE A 746 -5.23 45.40 27.57
N HIS A 747 -4.68 45.71 26.38
CA HIS A 747 -3.28 45.42 26.03
C HIS A 747 -2.29 46.11 26.95
N ILE A 748 -2.54 47.37 27.33
CA ILE A 748 -1.70 48.12 28.29
C ILE A 748 -1.75 47.43 29.66
N GLN A 749 -2.95 47.19 30.20
CA GLN A 749 -3.14 46.63 31.54
C GLN A 749 -2.59 45.19 31.65
N LEU A 750 -2.79 44.35 30.64
CA LEU A 750 -2.15 43.03 30.53
C LEU A 750 -0.62 43.16 30.56
N GLY A 751 -0.06 44.13 29.83
CA GLY A 751 1.38 44.38 29.79
C GLY A 751 1.96 44.87 31.13
N GLU A 752 1.18 45.61 31.92
CA GLU A 752 1.55 46.03 33.28
C GLU A 752 1.49 44.87 34.27
N LEU A 753 0.42 44.08 34.26
CA LEU A 753 0.25 42.93 35.15
C LEU A 753 1.30 41.85 34.88
N LEU A 754 1.58 41.51 33.62
CA LEU A 754 2.64 40.56 33.26
C LEU A 754 4.03 41.05 33.68
N ARG A 755 4.31 42.35 33.58
CA ARG A 755 5.56 42.97 34.06
C ARG A 755 5.66 42.91 35.59
N LYS A 756 4.57 43.19 36.30
CA LYS A 756 4.49 43.20 37.77
C LYS A 756 4.60 41.79 38.37
N HIS A 757 3.81 40.83 37.89
CA HIS A 757 3.69 39.49 38.48
C HIS A 757 4.71 38.48 37.94
N HIS A 758 5.18 38.65 36.70
CA HIS A 758 6.08 37.67 36.05
C HIS A 758 7.37 38.27 35.49
N LYS A 759 7.61 39.58 35.65
CA LYS A 759 8.82 40.29 35.19
C LYS A 759 9.10 40.17 33.69
N TYR A 760 8.08 39.91 32.87
CA TYR A 760 8.22 39.82 31.42
C TYR A 760 8.47 41.21 30.79
N THR A 761 9.19 41.21 29.66
CA THR A 761 9.34 42.43 28.85
C THR A 761 8.14 42.53 27.91
N CYS A 762 7.27 43.49 28.20
CA CYS A 762 6.01 43.71 27.49
C CYS A 762 6.01 45.04 26.73
N ARG A 763 5.55 45.04 25.48
CA ARG A 763 5.32 46.23 24.64
C ARG A 763 3.86 46.25 24.15
N PRO A 764 2.97 47.05 24.78
CA PRO A 764 1.62 47.23 24.27
C PRO A 764 1.61 48.09 23.00
N CYS A 765 0.75 47.72 22.06
CA CYS A 765 0.46 48.41 20.80
C CYS A 765 -1.08 48.52 20.65
N PRO A 766 -1.62 49.40 19.81
CA PRO A 766 -3.08 49.56 19.66
C PRO A 766 -3.85 48.31 19.21
N THR A 767 -3.18 47.36 18.55
CA THR A 767 -3.80 46.13 18.01
C THR A 767 -3.39 44.86 18.74
N HIS A 768 -2.32 44.90 19.56
CA HIS A 768 -1.73 43.71 20.18
C HIS A 768 -0.78 44.09 21.33
N LEU A 769 -0.43 43.10 22.15
CA LEU A 769 0.60 43.18 23.17
C LEU A 769 1.72 42.19 22.81
N ASP A 770 2.92 42.68 22.52
CA ASP A 770 4.10 41.81 22.34
C ASP A 770 4.74 41.52 23.70
N VAL A 771 4.98 40.24 24.00
CA VAL A 771 5.54 39.73 25.26
C VAL A 771 6.78 38.88 24.96
N TRP A 772 7.91 39.26 25.53
CA TRP A 772 9.15 38.50 25.46
C TRP A 772 9.24 37.50 26.61
N LYS A 773 9.32 36.20 26.28
CA LYS A 773 9.39 35.09 27.23
C LYS A 773 10.28 33.99 26.68
N ASP A 774 11.21 33.48 27.48
CA ASP A 774 12.11 32.36 27.14
C ASP A 774 12.91 32.53 25.82
N GLY A 775 13.17 33.77 25.39
CA GLY A 775 13.82 34.06 24.09
C GLY A 775 12.87 34.02 22.88
N LEU A 776 11.57 33.92 23.11
CA LEU A 776 10.50 33.94 22.13
C LEU A 776 9.65 35.22 22.27
N ALA A 777 9.06 35.68 21.17
CA ALA A 777 8.10 36.77 21.14
C ALA A 777 6.67 36.20 20.99
N PHE A 778 5.79 36.48 21.94
CA PHE A 778 4.36 36.15 21.88
C PHE A 778 3.55 37.41 21.61
N ARG A 779 2.68 37.37 20.60
CA ARG A 779 1.81 38.49 20.21
C ARG A 779 0.39 38.22 20.69
N ILE A 780 0.02 38.82 21.81
CA ILE A 780 -1.29 38.66 22.44
C ILE A 780 -2.29 39.65 21.84
N GLN A 781 -3.38 39.14 21.28
CA GLN A 781 -4.49 39.93 20.77
C GLN A 781 -5.73 39.70 21.65
N VAL A 782 -6.19 40.75 22.33
CA VAL A 782 -7.50 40.75 22.98
C VAL A 782 -8.57 40.70 21.89
N ALA A 783 -9.49 39.74 21.96
CA ALA A 783 -10.61 39.58 21.03
C ALA A 783 -11.94 39.83 21.75
N TYR A 784 -12.84 40.54 21.07
CA TYR A 784 -14.21 40.78 21.54
C TYR A 784 -15.20 40.04 20.64
N HIS A 785 -15.97 39.12 21.22
CA HIS A 785 -16.82 38.18 20.47
C HIS A 785 -17.98 38.80 19.67
N ARG A 786 -18.33 40.08 19.91
CA ARG A 786 -19.30 40.81 19.07
C ARG A 786 -18.66 41.77 18.06
N GLU A 787 -17.34 41.93 18.07
CA GLU A 787 -16.65 42.84 17.15
C GLU A 787 -16.90 42.51 15.66
N PRO A 788 -16.90 41.22 15.22
CA PRO A 788 -17.30 40.89 13.85
C PRO A 788 -18.74 41.26 13.49
N GLN A 789 -19.68 41.18 14.44
CA GLN A 789 -21.09 41.53 14.25
C GLN A 789 -21.24 43.05 14.13
N VAL A 790 -20.63 43.82 15.03
CA VAL A 790 -20.60 45.30 14.97
C VAL A 790 -19.93 45.80 13.69
N LEU A 791 -18.94 45.07 13.16
CA LEU A 791 -18.34 45.39 11.85
C LEU A 791 -19.28 45.10 10.67
N ARG A 792 -20.24 44.17 10.80
CA ARG A 792 -21.29 43.88 9.79
C ARG A 792 -22.44 44.88 9.84
N GLU A 793 -22.68 45.50 10.97
CA GLU A 793 -23.71 46.53 11.15
C GLU A 793 -23.31 47.85 10.47
N SER A 794 -24.20 48.38 9.65
CA SER A 794 -24.06 49.67 8.96
C SER A 794 -25.42 50.37 8.93
N VAL A 795 -25.45 51.70 9.03
CA VAL A 795 -26.70 52.47 8.94
C VAL A 795 -26.82 53.00 7.51
N ASN A 796 -27.94 52.76 6.84
CA ASN A 796 -28.20 53.30 5.50
C ASN A 796 -28.59 54.80 5.56
N PRO A 797 -28.65 55.51 4.43
CA PRO A 797 -29.05 56.92 4.40
C PRO A 797 -30.43 57.20 5.02
N GLU A 798 -31.30 56.18 5.06
CA GLU A 798 -32.65 56.22 5.61
C GLU A 798 -32.71 55.95 7.13
N GLY A 799 -31.58 55.74 7.81
CA GLY A 799 -31.49 55.53 9.26
C GLY A 799 -31.80 54.10 9.74
N LEU A 800 -32.00 53.14 8.82
CA LEU A 800 -32.18 51.73 9.11
C LEU A 800 -30.84 51.01 9.26
N LEU A 801 -30.78 50.09 10.23
CA LEU A 801 -29.62 49.23 10.45
C LEU A 801 -29.63 48.07 9.44
N VAL A 802 -28.64 48.07 8.56
CA VAL A 802 -28.37 47.06 7.54
C VAL A 802 -27.17 46.23 7.96
N VAL A 803 -27.39 44.94 8.18
CA VAL A 803 -26.32 43.96 8.44
C VAL A 803 -25.78 43.45 7.10
N ARG A 804 -24.54 43.80 6.77
CA ARG A 804 -23.87 43.37 5.53
C ARG A 804 -22.48 42.79 5.83
N ASP A 805 -22.28 41.56 5.38
CA ASP A 805 -20.97 40.90 5.49
C ASP A 805 -19.91 41.61 4.63
N ASN A 806 -18.70 41.72 5.18
CA ASN A 806 -17.62 42.52 4.61
C ASN A 806 -16.23 41.94 4.96
N GLU A 807 -15.20 42.38 4.23
CA GLU A 807 -13.86 41.80 4.35
C GLU A 807 -13.20 42.01 5.72
N GLU A 808 -13.48 43.13 6.39
CA GLU A 808 -12.90 43.42 7.72
C GLU A 808 -13.48 42.48 8.77
N ALA A 809 -14.81 42.30 8.78
CA ALA A 809 -15.49 41.34 9.66
C ALA A 809 -15.03 39.90 9.41
N GLN A 810 -14.95 39.48 8.14
CA GLN A 810 -14.46 38.15 7.75
C GLN A 810 -13.00 37.93 8.19
N ALA A 811 -12.12 38.92 8.01
CA ALA A 811 -10.71 38.81 8.38
C ALA A 811 -10.54 38.70 9.90
N LEU A 812 -11.32 39.47 10.68
CA LEU A 812 -11.30 39.41 12.14
C LEU A 812 -11.84 38.07 12.65
N GLU A 813 -12.95 37.59 12.09
CA GLU A 813 -13.56 36.29 12.42
C GLU A 813 -12.60 35.13 12.10
N MET A 814 -11.95 35.17 10.93
CA MET A 814 -10.90 34.23 10.55
C MET A 814 -9.75 34.21 11.57
N ALA A 815 -9.26 35.39 11.97
CA ALA A 815 -8.14 35.53 12.89
C ALA A 815 -8.46 35.13 14.34
N THR A 816 -9.68 35.39 14.82
CA THR A 816 -10.06 35.25 16.24
C THR A 816 -10.91 34.03 16.57
N ILE A 817 -11.53 33.38 15.57
CA ILE A 817 -12.38 32.18 15.75
C ILE A 817 -11.82 30.98 14.97
N HIS A 818 -11.62 31.12 13.66
CA HIS A 818 -11.31 29.96 12.81
C HIS A 818 -9.86 29.48 12.90
N LYS A 819 -8.87 30.38 12.84
CA LYS A 819 -7.45 30.01 13.00
C LYS A 819 -7.11 29.43 14.38
N PRO A 820 -7.64 29.93 15.51
CA PRO A 820 -7.44 29.31 16.81
C PRO A 820 -8.03 27.90 16.91
N LEU A 821 -9.25 27.70 16.40
CA LEU A 821 -9.91 26.39 16.36
C LEU A 821 -9.13 25.40 15.48
N LEU A 822 -8.71 25.81 14.28
CA LEU A 822 -7.86 25.00 13.40
C LEU A 822 -6.55 24.63 14.11
N THR A 823 -5.93 25.57 14.83
CA THR A 823 -4.66 25.34 15.53
C THR A 823 -4.80 24.33 16.66
N SER A 824 -5.83 24.46 17.52
CA SER A 824 -6.11 23.46 18.56
C SER A 824 -6.38 22.06 17.97
N THR A 825 -7.12 22.01 16.86
CA THR A 825 -7.53 20.76 16.21
C THR A 825 -6.37 20.03 15.56
N LEU A 826 -5.55 20.75 14.78
CA LEU A 826 -4.37 20.17 14.13
C LEU A 826 -3.24 19.87 15.12
N HIS A 827 -3.17 20.59 16.25
CA HIS A 827 -2.32 20.17 17.37
C HIS A 827 -2.75 18.79 17.90
N GLY A 828 -4.06 18.54 18.07
CA GLY A 828 -4.58 17.22 18.41
C GLY A 828 -4.17 16.14 17.41
N LEU A 829 -4.28 16.43 16.10
CA LEU A 829 -3.85 15.53 15.04
C LEU A 829 -2.36 15.20 15.09
N GLN A 830 -1.51 16.18 15.42
CA GLN A 830 -0.07 15.97 15.63
C GLN A 830 0.24 15.03 16.82
N GLN A 831 -0.57 15.08 17.89
CA GLN A 831 -0.39 14.15 19.02
C GLN A 831 -0.77 12.71 18.65
N GLN A 832 -1.74 12.53 17.76
CA GLN A 832 -2.14 11.22 17.22
C GLN A 832 -1.15 10.70 16.16
N HIS A 833 -0.57 11.59 15.36
CA HIS A 833 0.34 11.24 14.26
C HIS A 833 1.63 12.08 14.32
N PRO A 834 2.68 11.60 15.02
CA PRO A 834 3.89 12.39 15.29
C PRO A 834 4.64 12.96 14.08
N CYS A 835 4.43 12.40 12.88
CA CYS A 835 5.05 12.88 11.64
C CYS A 835 4.24 13.94 10.87
N PHE A 836 2.97 14.19 11.24
CA PHE A 836 2.06 15.11 10.55
C PHE A 836 2.68 16.50 10.31
N GLY A 837 3.21 17.12 11.37
CA GLY A 837 3.84 18.43 11.31
C GLY A 837 5.09 18.45 10.41
N ALA A 838 5.86 17.37 10.36
CA ALA A 838 6.98 17.24 9.43
C ALA A 838 6.51 17.18 7.97
N VAL A 839 5.43 16.45 7.68
CA VAL A 839 4.80 16.41 6.34
C VAL A 839 4.28 17.79 5.94
N CYS A 840 3.56 18.50 6.81
CA CYS A 840 3.09 19.87 6.57
C CYS A 840 4.25 20.83 6.24
N ARG A 841 5.39 20.65 6.90
CA ARG A 841 6.59 21.48 6.71
C ARG A 841 7.33 21.16 5.42
N LEU A 842 7.39 19.89 5.00
CA LEU A 842 7.87 19.49 3.67
C LEU A 842 6.95 20.07 2.57
N ALA A 843 5.64 19.88 2.69
CA ALA A 843 4.63 20.40 1.75
C ALA A 843 4.75 21.93 1.59
N LYS A 844 4.78 22.69 2.68
CA LYS A 844 4.98 24.14 2.65
C LYS A 844 6.36 24.58 2.15
N ARG A 845 7.43 23.86 2.51
CA ARG A 845 8.78 24.14 2.01
C ARG A 845 8.84 24.00 0.50
N TRP A 846 8.17 22.98 -0.05
CA TRP A 846 8.03 22.75 -1.47
C TRP A 846 7.16 23.81 -2.14
N LEU A 847 5.95 24.12 -1.62
CA LEU A 847 5.08 25.18 -2.14
C LEU A 847 5.80 26.53 -2.23
N GLY A 848 6.52 26.92 -1.17
CA GLY A 848 7.32 28.15 -1.16
C GLY A 848 8.50 28.12 -2.14
N ALA A 849 9.12 26.96 -2.38
CA ALA A 849 10.15 26.81 -3.41
C ALA A 849 9.60 26.89 -4.84
N GLN A 850 8.31 26.60 -5.05
CA GLN A 850 7.61 26.78 -6.32
C GLN A 850 6.92 28.15 -6.47
N LEU A 851 7.05 29.05 -5.47
CA LEU A 851 6.38 30.36 -5.41
C LEU A 851 4.84 30.30 -5.32
N PHE A 852 4.28 29.22 -4.76
CA PHE A 852 2.82 29.03 -4.56
C PHE A 852 2.34 29.38 -3.14
N SER A 853 3.18 29.97 -2.28
CA SER A 853 2.86 30.23 -0.87
C SER A 853 1.74 31.25 -0.64
N ASP A 854 1.54 32.16 -1.59
CA ASP A 854 0.51 33.21 -1.51
C ASP A 854 -0.85 32.68 -1.99
N ASP A 855 -0.85 31.67 -2.87
CA ASP A 855 -2.05 31.04 -3.43
C ASP A 855 -2.56 29.86 -2.58
N ILE A 856 -1.65 29.02 -2.09
CA ILE A 856 -1.95 27.91 -1.18
C ILE A 856 -1.37 28.28 0.19
N THR A 857 -2.21 28.96 0.98
CA THR A 857 -1.82 29.49 2.29
C THR A 857 -1.37 28.40 3.26
N GLU A 858 -0.62 28.77 4.30
CA GLU A 858 -0.14 27.80 5.30
C GLU A 858 -1.26 27.00 5.99
N ASP A 859 -2.46 27.59 6.15
CA ASP A 859 -3.62 26.92 6.74
C ASP A 859 -4.27 25.95 5.74
N SER A 860 -4.33 26.33 4.46
CA SER A 860 -4.83 25.47 3.36
C SER A 860 -3.91 24.27 3.14
N ALA A 861 -2.60 24.48 3.14
CA ALA A 861 -1.59 23.42 3.04
C ALA A 861 -1.65 22.43 4.21
N ASP A 862 -1.90 22.93 5.43
CA ASP A 862 -2.10 22.08 6.60
C ASP A 862 -3.35 21.20 6.48
N LEU A 863 -4.45 21.71 5.93
CA LEU A 863 -5.68 20.95 5.66
C LEU A 863 -5.50 19.89 4.56
N LEU A 864 -4.78 20.21 3.48
CA LEU A 864 -4.44 19.26 2.42
C LEU A 864 -3.58 18.10 2.94
N VAL A 865 -2.68 18.37 3.88
CA VAL A 865 -1.91 17.29 4.53
C VAL A 865 -2.78 16.53 5.54
N ALA A 866 -3.65 17.22 6.29
CA ALA A 866 -4.54 16.57 7.27
C ALA A 866 -5.48 15.52 6.64
N SER A 867 -5.95 15.73 5.40
CA SER A 867 -6.76 14.72 4.70
C SER A 867 -6.02 13.40 4.49
N LEU A 868 -4.69 13.42 4.31
CA LEU A 868 -3.87 12.20 4.12
C LEU A 868 -3.80 11.31 5.37
N PHE A 869 -4.05 11.88 6.55
CA PHE A 869 -4.09 11.16 7.82
C PHE A 869 -5.52 10.75 8.20
N LEU A 870 -6.50 11.63 7.96
CA LEU A 870 -7.91 11.43 8.31
C LEU A 870 -8.66 10.55 7.29
N GLN A 871 -8.24 10.55 6.03
CA GLN A 871 -8.78 9.75 4.93
C GLN A 871 -7.62 9.13 4.14
N PRO A 872 -6.90 8.15 4.72
CA PRO A 872 -5.66 7.63 4.13
C PRO A 872 -5.90 6.67 2.95
N ALA A 873 -7.15 6.25 2.70
CA ALA A 873 -7.50 5.24 1.71
C ALA A 873 -6.96 5.57 0.30
N PRO A 874 -6.42 4.58 -0.45
CA PRO A 874 -6.34 3.16 -0.13
C PRO A 874 -5.13 2.73 0.72
N PHE A 875 -4.43 3.67 1.36
CA PHE A 875 -3.28 3.44 2.23
C PHE A 875 -3.68 3.50 3.72
N THR A 876 -2.74 3.17 4.60
CA THR A 876 -2.78 3.49 6.04
C THR A 876 -2.31 4.93 6.28
N PRO A 877 -2.59 5.59 7.43
CA PRO A 877 -2.06 6.92 7.73
C PRO A 877 -0.52 6.95 7.61
N PRO A 878 0.09 8.02 7.07
CA PRO A 878 1.55 8.10 6.93
C PRO A 878 2.28 7.90 8.27
N GLY A 879 3.28 7.01 8.30
CA GLY A 879 4.20 6.83 9.43
C GLY A 879 5.53 7.59 9.27
N SER A 880 5.89 8.01 8.05
CA SER A 880 7.09 8.83 7.77
C SER A 880 6.79 10.19 7.12
N PRO A 881 7.67 11.20 7.28
CA PRO A 881 7.57 12.46 6.56
C PRO A 881 7.61 12.29 5.03
N GLN A 882 8.41 11.33 4.55
CA GLN A 882 8.62 11.11 3.13
C GLN A 882 7.38 10.55 2.41
N VAL A 883 6.75 9.50 2.97
CA VAL A 883 5.57 8.91 2.34
C VAL A 883 4.39 9.89 2.37
N GLY A 884 4.25 10.67 3.45
CA GLY A 884 3.25 11.73 3.53
C GLY A 884 3.47 12.83 2.49
N PHE A 885 4.73 13.24 2.26
CA PHE A 885 5.05 14.23 1.23
C PHE A 885 4.77 13.71 -0.19
N LEU A 886 5.13 12.46 -0.50
CA LEU A 886 4.82 11.85 -1.81
C LEU A 886 3.31 11.73 -2.05
N ARG A 887 2.52 11.41 -1.02
CA ARG A 887 1.06 11.38 -1.12
C ARG A 887 0.44 12.78 -1.23
N PHE A 888 1.06 13.81 -0.65
CA PHE A 888 0.66 15.21 -0.85
C PHE A 888 0.85 15.65 -2.32
N LEU A 889 2.01 15.36 -2.92
CA LEU A 889 2.25 15.61 -4.35
C LEU A 889 1.27 14.82 -5.23
N HIS A 890 1.04 13.55 -4.89
CA HIS A 890 0.06 12.73 -5.59
C HIS A 890 -1.35 13.37 -5.54
N LEU A 891 -1.85 13.73 -4.34
CA LEU A 891 -3.13 14.40 -4.13
C LEU A 891 -3.27 15.67 -4.98
N LEU A 892 -2.23 16.52 -5.02
CA LEU A 892 -2.24 17.71 -5.88
C LEU A 892 -2.37 17.33 -7.36
N SER A 893 -1.63 16.31 -7.80
CA SER A 893 -1.54 15.90 -9.21
C SER A 893 -2.75 15.13 -9.76
N SER A 894 -3.42 14.32 -8.93
CA SER A 894 -4.40 13.31 -9.37
C SER A 894 -5.83 13.53 -8.89
N PHE A 895 -6.05 14.35 -7.87
CA PHE A 895 -7.39 14.55 -7.32
C PHE A 895 -8.30 15.33 -8.28
N ASP A 896 -9.50 14.80 -8.53
CA ASP A 896 -10.50 15.45 -9.38
C ASP A 896 -11.24 16.57 -8.63
N TRP A 897 -10.55 17.69 -8.49
CA TRP A 897 -11.06 18.97 -8.01
C TRP A 897 -12.21 19.57 -8.84
N LYS A 898 -12.51 19.03 -10.03
CA LYS A 898 -13.63 19.52 -10.84
C LYS A 898 -14.93 18.92 -10.32
N ASN A 899 -14.97 17.59 -10.17
CA ASN A 899 -16.20 16.86 -9.86
C ASN A 899 -16.30 16.40 -8.39
N ASN A 900 -15.24 16.52 -7.58
CA ASN A 900 -15.25 16.11 -6.18
C ASN A 900 -14.78 17.23 -5.22
N PRO A 901 -15.47 17.41 -4.07
CA PRO A 901 -14.98 18.22 -2.95
C PRO A 901 -13.98 17.43 -2.10
N LEU A 902 -12.93 18.05 -1.58
CA LEU A 902 -12.08 17.43 -0.56
C LEU A 902 -12.73 17.63 0.82
N VAL A 903 -13.04 16.56 1.53
CA VAL A 903 -13.70 16.62 2.85
C VAL A 903 -12.68 16.32 3.95
N VAL A 904 -12.37 17.28 4.81
CA VAL A 904 -11.43 17.09 5.92
C VAL A 904 -12.21 16.91 7.22
N ASN A 905 -12.45 15.65 7.62
CA ASN A 905 -13.26 15.29 8.78
C ASN A 905 -12.53 15.48 10.12
N LEU A 906 -12.25 16.73 10.45
CA LEU A 906 -11.58 17.11 11.69
C LEU A 906 -12.36 16.60 12.93
N ASN A 907 -11.68 15.90 13.83
CA ASN A 907 -12.25 15.31 15.05
C ASN A 907 -13.47 14.37 14.82
N ASN A 908 -13.61 13.77 13.63
CA ASN A 908 -14.73 12.90 13.27
C ASN A 908 -16.13 13.54 13.46
N GLN A 909 -16.24 14.86 13.26
CA GLN A 909 -17.49 15.61 13.46
C GLN A 909 -18.48 15.54 12.28
N LEU A 910 -18.05 15.04 11.11
CA LEU A 910 -18.91 14.80 9.94
C LEU A 910 -19.33 13.32 9.88
N THR A 911 -20.62 13.11 9.77
CA THR A 911 -21.30 11.82 9.54
C THR A 911 -21.43 11.50 8.05
N ALA A 912 -21.77 10.27 7.68
CA ALA A 912 -21.99 9.89 6.28
C ALA A 912 -23.06 10.76 5.57
N ALA A 913 -24.10 11.19 6.29
CA ALA A 913 -25.11 12.11 5.76
C ALA A 913 -24.53 13.51 5.44
N ASP A 914 -23.54 13.98 6.20
CA ASP A 914 -22.87 15.25 5.92
C ASP A 914 -22.03 15.18 4.64
N TYR A 915 -21.42 14.02 4.34
CA TYR A 915 -20.68 13.83 3.08
C TYR A 915 -21.61 13.89 1.86
N THR A 916 -22.82 13.32 1.95
CA THR A 916 -23.82 13.43 0.88
C THR A 916 -24.37 14.85 0.76
N GLU A 917 -24.62 15.57 1.88
CA GLU A 917 -24.98 17.00 1.86
C GLU A 917 -23.91 17.84 1.15
N ILE A 918 -22.64 17.67 1.53
CA ILE A 918 -21.50 18.40 0.96
C ILE A 918 -21.37 18.11 -0.54
N LYS A 919 -21.44 16.84 -0.96
CA LYS A 919 -21.31 16.47 -2.38
C LYS A 919 -22.46 17.03 -3.22
N ASN A 920 -23.70 16.93 -2.73
CA ASN A 920 -24.87 17.44 -3.45
C ASN A 920 -24.83 18.97 -3.55
N GLY A 921 -24.49 19.68 -2.47
CA GLY A 921 -24.33 21.14 -2.48
C GLY A 921 -23.18 21.61 -3.39
N PHE A 922 -22.05 20.90 -3.36
CA PHE A 922 -20.90 21.18 -4.23
C PHE A 922 -21.26 21.06 -5.71
N MET A 923 -21.96 19.99 -6.10
CA MET A 923 -22.41 19.80 -7.49
C MET A 923 -23.44 20.85 -7.91
N ALA A 924 -24.43 21.15 -7.06
CA ALA A 924 -25.48 22.12 -7.34
C ALA A 924 -24.97 23.56 -7.50
N SER A 925 -23.85 23.91 -6.87
CA SER A 925 -23.28 25.28 -6.88
C SER A 925 -21.91 25.38 -7.56
N ARG A 926 -21.47 24.35 -8.29
CA ARG A 926 -20.06 24.17 -8.69
C ARG A 926 -19.43 25.38 -9.38
N GLU A 927 -20.16 26.07 -10.24
CA GLU A 927 -19.68 27.22 -11.01
C GLU A 927 -19.32 28.44 -10.13
N SER A 928 -19.96 28.58 -8.97
CA SER A 928 -19.71 29.66 -8.01
C SER A 928 -18.66 29.34 -6.94
N LEU A 929 -18.17 28.09 -6.91
CA LEU A 929 -17.28 27.57 -5.88
C LEU A 929 -15.80 27.60 -6.32
N PRO A 930 -14.85 27.76 -5.37
CA PRO A 930 -13.43 27.85 -5.70
C PRO A 930 -12.88 26.62 -6.44
N VAL A 931 -11.73 26.81 -7.08
CA VAL A 931 -11.15 25.81 -7.99
C VAL A 931 -10.55 24.62 -7.23
N MET A 932 -10.13 24.85 -5.99
CA MET A 932 -9.94 23.84 -4.95
C MET A 932 -11.02 24.07 -3.89
N PHE A 933 -11.80 23.04 -3.56
CA PHE A 933 -12.85 23.12 -2.54
C PHE A 933 -12.53 22.16 -1.39
N ILE A 934 -12.42 22.70 -0.18
CA ILE A 934 -12.09 22.00 1.07
C ILE A 934 -13.24 22.22 2.05
N ALA A 935 -14.01 21.16 2.32
CA ALA A 935 -15.03 21.15 3.36
C ALA A 935 -14.44 20.72 4.71
N THR A 936 -14.95 21.30 5.79
CA THR A 936 -14.58 21.00 7.18
C THR A 936 -15.86 21.01 8.06
N PRO A 937 -15.83 20.49 9.30
CA PRO A 937 -17.00 20.54 10.20
C PRO A 937 -17.58 21.94 10.46
N LYS A 938 -16.78 23.00 10.30
CA LYS A 938 -17.21 24.40 10.46
C LYS A 938 -17.54 25.12 9.16
N ASP A 939 -17.26 24.50 8.01
CA ASP A 939 -17.59 25.04 6.70
C ASP A 939 -17.81 23.90 5.70
N LYS A 940 -19.08 23.62 5.43
CA LYS A 940 -19.52 22.61 4.46
C LYS A 940 -19.78 23.17 3.05
N LYS A 941 -19.79 24.51 2.88
CA LYS A 941 -20.49 25.15 1.73
C LYS A 941 -19.68 26.23 1.01
N LEU A 942 -18.78 26.95 1.69
CA LEU A 942 -18.10 28.13 1.13
C LEU A 942 -16.62 27.91 0.83
N SER A 943 -16.00 26.89 1.44
CA SER A 943 -14.57 26.58 1.33
C SER A 943 -13.67 27.77 1.67
N MET A 944 -13.90 28.36 2.85
CA MET A 944 -13.27 29.58 3.37
C MET A 944 -11.74 29.61 3.32
N TRP A 945 -11.10 28.43 3.37
CA TRP A 945 -9.64 28.27 3.33
C TRP A 945 -9.05 28.36 1.92
N THR A 946 -9.88 28.31 0.87
CA THR A 946 -9.47 28.40 -0.55
C THR A 946 -10.37 29.29 -1.40
N ARG A 947 -11.35 29.98 -0.78
CA ARG A 947 -12.31 30.86 -1.48
C ARG A 947 -11.64 32.01 -2.25
N ARG A 948 -10.48 32.49 -1.77
CA ARG A 948 -9.73 33.60 -2.38
C ARG A 948 -8.66 33.13 -3.38
N ALA A 949 -8.03 31.99 -3.12
CA ALA A 949 -6.96 31.41 -3.93
C ALA A 949 -6.82 29.89 -3.64
N PRO A 950 -6.27 29.07 -4.56
CA PRO A 950 -5.70 29.43 -5.86
C PRO A 950 -6.77 29.76 -6.91
N ASN A 951 -6.43 30.66 -7.83
CA ASN A 951 -7.22 30.89 -9.05
C ASN A 951 -7.02 29.78 -10.09
N VAL A 952 -7.78 29.81 -11.20
CA VAL A 952 -7.75 28.75 -12.22
C VAL A 952 -6.38 28.63 -12.89
N GLN A 953 -5.72 29.75 -13.20
CA GLN A 953 -4.42 29.78 -13.88
C GLN A 953 -3.32 29.24 -12.96
N VAL A 954 -3.31 29.62 -11.68
CA VAL A 954 -2.37 29.09 -10.70
C VAL A 954 -2.58 27.60 -10.50
N LYS A 955 -3.82 27.13 -10.35
CA LYS A 955 -4.09 25.69 -10.24
C LYS A 955 -3.60 24.92 -11.48
N LEU A 956 -3.79 25.47 -12.69
CA LEU A 956 -3.25 24.88 -13.92
C LEU A 956 -1.70 24.89 -13.93
N HIS A 957 -1.04 25.89 -13.35
CA HIS A 957 0.42 25.91 -13.22
C HIS A 957 0.93 24.91 -12.16
N VAL A 958 0.24 24.77 -11.03
CA VAL A 958 0.51 23.75 -10.00
C VAL A 958 0.36 22.35 -10.60
N LEU A 959 -0.80 22.05 -11.20
CA LEU A 959 -1.07 20.77 -11.87
C LEU A 959 -0.06 20.50 -12.99
N GLY A 960 0.26 21.51 -13.80
CA GLY A 960 1.25 21.42 -14.87
C GLY A 960 2.62 21.03 -14.32
N ARG A 961 3.16 21.73 -13.32
CA ARG A 961 4.46 21.40 -12.70
C ARG A 961 4.44 20.03 -12.03
N GLU A 962 3.35 19.66 -11.36
CA GLU A 962 3.23 18.35 -10.73
C GLU A 962 3.22 17.21 -11.74
N GLN A 963 2.37 17.31 -12.77
CA GLN A 963 2.19 16.26 -13.78
C GLN A 963 3.31 16.20 -14.82
N SER A 964 4.12 17.26 -15.00
CA SER A 964 5.23 17.26 -15.97
C SER A 964 6.63 17.20 -15.35
N HIS A 965 6.80 17.57 -14.07
CA HIS A 965 8.11 17.64 -13.42
C HIS A 965 8.14 16.96 -12.05
N SER A 966 7.49 17.49 -11.01
CA SER A 966 7.74 17.03 -9.63
C SER A 966 7.45 15.55 -9.44
N PHE A 967 6.25 15.09 -9.81
CA PHE A 967 5.81 13.73 -9.51
C PHE A 967 6.45 12.68 -10.44
N PRO A 968 6.47 12.87 -11.79
CA PRO A 968 7.15 11.93 -12.71
C PRO A 968 8.68 11.93 -12.61
N ILE A 969 9.30 12.92 -11.96
CA ILE A 969 10.74 12.87 -11.68
C ILE A 969 11.00 12.32 -10.28
N LEU A 970 10.28 12.76 -9.23
CA LEU A 970 10.61 12.37 -7.86
C LEU A 970 10.20 10.94 -7.53
N GLU A 971 9.00 10.49 -7.93
CA GLU A 971 8.58 9.12 -7.68
C GLU A 971 9.51 8.13 -8.41
N PRO A 972 9.77 8.28 -9.71
CA PRO A 972 10.86 7.57 -10.37
C PRO A 972 12.25 7.89 -9.83
N PHE A 973 12.62 9.04 -9.27
CA PHE A 973 13.97 9.19 -8.71
C PHE A 973 14.18 8.30 -7.47
N LEU A 974 13.17 8.28 -6.58
CA LEU A 974 13.13 7.38 -5.42
C LEU A 974 12.86 5.91 -5.83
N SER A 975 12.38 5.68 -7.05
CA SER A 975 11.97 4.37 -7.60
C SER A 975 12.69 3.91 -8.88
N ALA A 976 13.74 4.56 -9.39
CA ALA A 976 14.42 4.21 -10.66
C ALA A 976 15.83 3.68 -10.44
N HIS A 977 16.00 3.01 -9.31
CA HIS A 977 16.89 1.86 -9.24
C HIS A 977 16.10 0.54 -9.33
N TRP A 978 14.93 0.55 -9.98
CA TRP A 978 14.02 -0.59 -10.12
C TRP A 978 13.73 -1.03 -11.56
N SER A 979 14.31 -0.39 -12.58
CA SER A 979 14.10 -0.76 -13.98
C SER A 979 15.42 -0.80 -14.76
N PRO A 980 15.86 -1.95 -15.28
CA PRO A 980 16.95 -2.01 -16.26
C PRO A 980 16.38 -1.68 -17.65
N GLY A 981 16.44 -0.42 -18.09
CA GLY A 981 15.95 -0.07 -19.44
C GLY A 981 15.78 1.39 -19.83
N SER A 982 16.34 2.37 -19.11
CA SER A 982 16.27 3.80 -19.48
C SER A 982 17.65 4.42 -19.70
N HIS A 983 18.32 3.96 -20.75
CA HIS A 983 19.35 4.67 -21.50
C HIS A 983 19.15 4.38 -22.98
#